data_AF-A0A7N8XHW2-F1
#
_entry.id   AF-A0A7N8XHW2-F1
#
_cell.length_a   1.000
_cell.length_b   1.000
_cell.length_c   1.000
_cell.angle_alpha   90.00
_cell.angle_beta   90.00
_cell.angle_gamma   90.00
#
_symmetry.space_group_name_H-M   'P 1'
#
loop_
_entity.id
_entity.type
_entity.pdbx_description
1 polymer ?
#
loop_
_entity_poly.entity_id
_entity_poly.type
_entity_poly.pdbx_seq_one_letter_code
_entity_poly.pdbx_strand_id
1 'polypeptide(L)'
;MMSLEAKTQPVDNKNGKRTEGGGGDARGGPKYSMFTWFVVLGLLGVWSSVAIVYFDIVDYDSVIAKAKEFRMNFSEVLQGKLTVYDADGDGDFDVEDAKVLLGKERQEMEKLSKEKAAREDREQLKQERIDKEKMEKEHLVREQMREAQENAASEQQDKERIEKERADIERLQKEHSAKQTDRITKGKDSMDQEKLEKNQLEREKLEKERIAKGRAEKERLVREQIVKEREGLEKQRIANEKAEKERLERVRIANERERIAKQRIEQKNLEQEKLEREKLEKERIAKERAEKDRLERERIAKEKERIEQEKLEKERLEREKLEKERIAKERAEKDRLERERIAKEKERIEQEKLEKERLEREKLEKERIAKERAEKDRLERERIAKEKERIEQEKLEKERLEREKLEKERIAKERAEKDRLERERIAKERERIAKEKERIEQEKLEKERLEREKLEKERIAKEKAEKDRLERERIAKERERIARAKERIEQEKAEKERQEKEQIAKEERAEKLRLGKERLAKEKERMDKAAKDKEDRETMERERTASERARNAEKNERLGKEKQNQLLMYLFLHSFLLTFIQGKVEEALKAFELLVQQYPQSPRARYGKAQVEDDLAEKLRSNDMLQKAINTYREAAELPDVTSDLVRAALKRRAERQQFLGRMRGSLMTLEKLVQIFPEDISLKNDLGVAYLLLGDNKGAKKVYEEVLVADPVNGFAKVHYGFILKADNKIAESIPYLKEGLESGEPGTDDGRFYFHLGDALQRVGDKSAYYWYELGHKRGHFASVWQRSLYNVDGLKAQPWWTTKETGYTDLVKMLERNWKTIRDEALVVMDQNTGMFIPEEENLREKGEWGQYTLWQQGKKVGNACQAVPKTCSLIERYPEATGCKRGQIKFSVMQPGTHVWPHTGPTNCRLRMHLGLVIPKQGCKIRCTNETRRGQGQNYTGPCSFGFYFPSIIKTFI
;
A
#
# COMPACT_ATOMS: atom_id res chain seq x y z
N MET A 1 -18.64 -49.01 -28.25
CA MET A 1 -18.29 -49.90 -29.39
C MET A 1 -19.33 -49.67 -30.49
N MET A 2 -18.91 -49.53 -31.77
CA MET A 2 -19.65 -49.86 -33.03
C MET A 2 -21.05 -49.20 -33.27
N SER A 3 -21.58 -48.95 -34.48
CA SER A 3 -21.19 -48.97 -35.92
C SER A 3 -22.39 -48.40 -36.73
N LEU A 4 -22.43 -47.90 -37.98
CA LEU A 4 -21.55 -47.60 -39.16
C LEU A 4 -22.18 -46.32 -39.83
N GLU A 5 -21.49 -45.41 -40.54
CA GLU A 5 -21.05 -45.43 -41.97
C GLU A 5 -22.12 -45.72 -43.07
N ALA A 6 -22.17 -45.05 -44.25
CA ALA A 6 -21.46 -43.86 -44.79
C ALA A 6 -22.03 -43.36 -46.16
N LYS A 7 -21.71 -42.09 -46.57
CA LYS A 7 -21.36 -41.52 -47.94
C LYS A 7 -22.28 -41.78 -49.20
N THR A 8 -22.39 -40.99 -50.31
CA THR A 8 -21.85 -39.68 -50.82
C THR A 8 -22.52 -39.18 -52.16
N GLN A 9 -22.54 -37.84 -52.43
CA GLN A 9 -22.36 -37.12 -53.75
C GLN A 9 -23.55 -36.97 -54.81
N PRO A 10 -23.46 -36.21 -55.96
CA PRO A 10 -24.02 -34.82 -56.09
C PRO A 10 -24.60 -34.37 -57.51
N VAL A 11 -24.64 -33.04 -57.82
CA VAL A 11 -24.63 -32.30 -59.16
C VAL A 11 -25.90 -31.55 -59.67
N ASP A 12 -25.68 -30.45 -60.42
CA ASP A 12 -26.57 -29.35 -60.89
C ASP A 12 -27.18 -29.44 -62.33
N ASN A 13 -27.88 -28.37 -62.79
CA ASN A 13 -28.86 -28.35 -63.91
C ASN A 13 -28.67 -27.18 -64.94
N LYS A 14 -29.45 -27.10 -66.06
CA LYS A 14 -29.24 -26.11 -67.18
C LYS A 14 -30.48 -25.63 -68.01
N ASN A 15 -30.55 -24.30 -68.25
CA ASN A 15 -31.07 -23.53 -69.42
C ASN A 15 -32.55 -23.54 -69.93
N GLY A 16 -33.00 -22.35 -70.40
CA GLY A 16 -34.14 -22.11 -71.32
C GLY A 16 -34.39 -20.60 -71.62
N LYS A 17 -34.74 -20.19 -72.86
CA LYS A 17 -34.92 -18.75 -73.26
C LYS A 17 -35.63 -18.51 -74.62
N ARG A 18 -36.56 -17.53 -74.69
CA ARG A 18 -37.06 -16.65 -75.83
C ARG A 18 -38.45 -16.08 -75.41
N THR A 19 -38.95 -14.86 -75.65
CA THR A 19 -38.82 -13.79 -76.69
C THR A 19 -39.53 -14.11 -78.02
N GLU A 20 -40.07 -13.16 -78.80
CA GLU A 20 -40.14 -11.68 -78.77
C GLU A 20 -41.65 -11.23 -78.82
N GLY A 21 -42.07 -9.95 -78.69
CA GLY A 21 -41.39 -8.66 -78.43
C GLY A 21 -42.24 -7.45 -78.87
N GLY A 22 -41.86 -6.21 -78.47
CA GLY A 22 -42.54 -4.94 -78.83
C GLY A 22 -43.60 -4.45 -77.82
N GLY A 23 -44.07 -3.19 -77.83
CA GLY A 23 -43.64 -1.99 -78.58
C GLY A 23 -44.83 -1.12 -79.05
N GLY A 24 -44.86 0.22 -78.97
CA GLY A 24 -43.98 1.21 -78.30
C GLY A 24 -44.79 2.09 -77.30
N ASP A 25 -44.55 3.40 -77.10
CA ASP A 25 -43.47 4.28 -77.57
C ASP A 25 -43.22 5.43 -76.53
N ALA A 26 -42.22 6.29 -76.78
CA ALA A 26 -41.78 7.47 -76.02
C ALA A 26 -40.81 7.25 -74.83
N ARG A 27 -39.51 7.17 -75.19
CA ARG A 27 -38.33 7.61 -74.39
C ARG A 27 -38.09 6.98 -73.00
N GLY A 28 -37.35 5.86 -72.99
CA GLY A 28 -36.64 5.36 -71.80
C GLY A 28 -35.38 4.57 -72.16
N GLY A 29 -34.22 4.98 -71.65
CA GLY A 29 -32.95 4.23 -71.78
C GLY A 29 -32.84 3.09 -70.75
N PRO A 30 -32.16 1.97 -71.07
CA PRO A 30 -32.16 0.78 -70.22
C PRO A 30 -31.33 0.94 -68.94
N LYS A 31 -31.89 0.50 -67.81
CA LYS A 31 -31.21 0.45 -66.51
C LYS A 31 -30.31 -0.79 -66.42
N TYR A 32 -29.01 -0.61 -66.59
CA TYR A 32 -28.03 -1.60 -66.15
C TYR A 32 -27.82 -1.49 -64.63
N SER A 33 -27.74 -2.63 -63.94
CA SER A 33 -27.51 -2.65 -62.48
C SER A 33 -26.05 -2.37 -62.16
N MET A 34 -25.80 -1.46 -61.22
CA MET A 34 -24.44 -1.14 -60.71
C MET A 34 -23.68 -2.40 -60.26
N PHE A 35 -24.40 -3.39 -59.72
CA PHE A 35 -23.81 -4.65 -59.24
C PHE A 35 -23.09 -5.43 -60.35
N THR A 36 -23.63 -5.39 -61.58
CA THR A 36 -23.00 -6.05 -62.75
C THR A 36 -21.70 -5.36 -63.14
N TRP A 37 -21.63 -4.03 -63.02
CA TRP A 37 -20.41 -3.27 -63.37
C TRP A 37 -19.28 -3.50 -62.37
N PHE A 38 -19.58 -3.58 -61.07
CA PHE A 38 -18.56 -3.92 -60.05
C PHE A 38 -18.02 -5.36 -60.21
N VAL A 39 -18.85 -6.33 -60.57
CA VAL A 39 -18.39 -7.69 -60.86
C VAL A 39 -17.53 -7.74 -62.13
N VAL A 40 -17.90 -7.00 -63.19
CA VAL A 40 -17.08 -6.91 -64.42
C VAL A 40 -15.75 -6.20 -64.18
N LEU A 41 -15.72 -5.11 -63.41
CA LEU A 41 -14.47 -4.46 -62.99
C LEU A 41 -13.60 -5.36 -62.12
N GLY A 42 -14.19 -6.09 -61.16
CA GLY A 42 -13.46 -7.01 -60.29
C GLY A 42 -12.81 -8.15 -61.09
N LEU A 43 -13.55 -8.74 -62.03
CA LEU A 43 -13.03 -9.77 -62.93
C LEU A 43 -11.97 -9.23 -63.89
N LEU A 44 -12.14 -8.02 -64.45
CA LEU A 44 -11.10 -7.35 -65.23
C LEU A 44 -9.82 -7.11 -64.42
N GLY A 45 -9.94 -6.60 -63.19
CA GLY A 45 -8.79 -6.38 -62.31
C GLY A 45 -8.03 -7.67 -61.98
N VAL A 46 -8.76 -8.77 -61.70
CA VAL A 46 -8.16 -10.09 -61.49
C VAL A 46 -7.46 -10.57 -62.77
N TRP A 47 -8.10 -10.50 -63.94
CA TRP A 47 -7.49 -10.92 -65.21
C TRP A 47 -6.29 -10.06 -65.60
N SER A 48 -6.29 -8.76 -65.32
CA SER A 48 -5.10 -7.90 -65.50
C SER A 48 -3.96 -8.29 -64.56
N SER A 49 -4.25 -8.61 -63.29
CA SER A 49 -3.21 -9.06 -62.36
C SER A 49 -2.60 -10.42 -62.76
N VAL A 50 -3.42 -11.36 -63.24
CA VAL A 50 -2.95 -12.64 -63.78
C VAL A 50 -2.17 -12.44 -65.08
N ALA A 51 -2.59 -11.54 -65.97
CA ALA A 51 -1.87 -11.24 -67.21
C ALA A 51 -0.48 -10.64 -66.95
N ILE A 52 -0.33 -9.75 -65.96
CA ILE A 52 0.98 -9.18 -65.58
C ILE A 52 1.95 -10.28 -65.11
N VAL A 53 1.45 -11.26 -64.35
CA VAL A 53 2.24 -12.41 -63.85
C VAL A 53 2.49 -13.47 -64.93
N TYR A 54 1.59 -13.64 -65.90
CA TYR A 54 1.70 -14.67 -66.94
C TYR A 54 2.51 -14.22 -68.18
N PHE A 55 2.63 -12.91 -68.41
CA PHE A 55 3.41 -12.32 -69.51
C PHE A 55 4.71 -11.62 -69.06
N ASP A 56 5.08 -11.74 -67.78
CA ASP A 56 6.35 -11.25 -67.21
C ASP A 56 6.66 -9.77 -67.52
N ILE A 57 5.63 -8.93 -67.49
CA ILE A 57 5.67 -7.55 -68.02
C ILE A 57 6.48 -6.58 -67.11
N VAL A 58 6.85 -7.03 -65.90
CA VAL A 58 7.68 -6.27 -64.95
C VAL A 58 8.75 -7.17 -64.36
N ASP A 59 10.01 -6.87 -64.68
CA ASP A 59 11.19 -7.52 -64.09
C ASP A 59 11.35 -7.10 -62.61
N TYR A 60 10.81 -7.92 -61.71
CA TYR A 60 10.85 -7.68 -60.26
C TYR A 60 12.24 -7.90 -59.66
N ASP A 61 13.08 -8.77 -60.23
CA ASP A 61 14.42 -9.02 -59.72
C ASP A 61 15.35 -7.83 -59.98
N SER A 62 15.25 -7.17 -61.13
CA SER A 62 15.96 -5.90 -61.43
C SER A 62 15.58 -4.78 -60.45
N VAL A 63 14.30 -4.70 -60.05
CA VAL A 63 13.83 -3.72 -59.06
C VAL A 63 14.33 -4.06 -57.65
N ILE A 64 14.29 -5.33 -57.25
CA ILE A 64 14.78 -5.79 -55.94
C ILE A 64 16.30 -5.71 -55.84
N ALA A 65 17.04 -5.95 -56.93
CA ALA A 65 18.48 -5.76 -57.03
C ALA A 65 18.86 -4.29 -56.79
N LYS A 66 18.25 -3.35 -57.54
CA LYS A 66 18.49 -1.91 -57.35
C LYS A 66 18.10 -1.42 -55.94
N ALA A 67 17.04 -1.98 -55.36
CA ALA A 67 16.64 -1.67 -53.98
C ALA A 67 17.65 -2.18 -52.92
N LYS A 68 18.38 -3.27 -53.18
CA LYS A 68 19.49 -3.74 -52.34
C LYS A 68 20.76 -2.91 -52.57
N GLU A 69 21.09 -2.62 -53.82
CA GLU A 69 22.26 -1.84 -54.25
C GLU A 69 22.27 -0.44 -53.62
N PHE A 70 21.12 0.26 -53.62
CA PHE A 70 20.95 1.53 -52.92
C PHE A 70 21.08 1.44 -51.39
N ARG A 71 20.82 0.26 -50.81
CA ARG A 71 20.86 0.04 -49.35
C ARG A 71 22.25 -0.32 -48.84
N MET A 72 23.13 -0.86 -49.68
CA MET A 72 24.51 -1.19 -49.32
C MET A 72 25.48 -0.02 -49.55
N ASN A 73 25.33 0.73 -50.65
CA ASN A 73 26.20 1.88 -50.96
C ASN A 73 26.20 2.98 -49.86
N PHE A 74 25.08 3.19 -49.16
CA PHE A 74 25.03 4.15 -48.05
C PHE A 74 25.82 3.72 -46.81
N SER A 75 26.14 2.43 -46.67
CA SER A 75 26.97 1.89 -45.59
C SER A 75 28.45 2.15 -45.90
N GLU A 76 28.94 1.67 -47.04
CA GLU A 76 30.37 1.73 -47.40
C GLU A 76 30.90 3.17 -47.54
N VAL A 77 30.09 4.09 -48.09
CA VAL A 77 30.46 5.51 -48.27
C VAL A 77 30.58 6.28 -46.95
N LEU A 78 29.95 5.79 -45.87
CA LEU A 78 30.12 6.34 -44.51
C LEU A 78 31.19 5.60 -43.71
N GLN A 79 31.20 4.25 -43.76
CA GLN A 79 32.19 3.43 -43.07
C GLN A 79 33.62 3.76 -43.52
N GLY A 80 33.85 3.98 -44.83
CA GLY A 80 35.13 4.42 -45.39
C GLY A 80 35.63 5.81 -44.95
N LYS A 81 34.87 6.54 -44.10
CA LYS A 81 35.30 7.80 -43.46
C LYS A 81 35.22 7.80 -41.94
N LEU A 82 34.65 6.76 -41.32
CA LEU A 82 34.49 6.63 -39.87
C LEU A 82 35.54 5.69 -39.23
N THR A 83 36.12 4.77 -39.99
CA THR A 83 37.26 3.89 -39.60
C THR A 83 38.57 4.60 -39.24
N VAL A 84 38.55 5.93 -39.10
CA VAL A 84 39.67 6.77 -38.63
C VAL A 84 39.42 7.27 -37.20
N TYR A 85 38.23 7.04 -36.64
CA TYR A 85 37.79 7.53 -35.33
C TYR A 85 37.23 6.46 -34.40
N ASP A 86 36.82 5.31 -34.96
CA ASP A 86 36.61 4.03 -34.26
C ASP A 86 37.92 3.59 -33.58
N ALA A 87 37.94 3.56 -32.24
CA ALA A 87 39.14 3.42 -31.42
C ALA A 87 39.17 2.16 -30.54
N ASP A 88 38.03 1.51 -30.28
CA ASP A 88 37.96 0.21 -29.59
C ASP A 88 37.51 -0.97 -30.48
N GLY A 89 36.94 -0.70 -31.66
CA GLY A 89 36.80 -1.68 -32.75
C GLY A 89 35.46 -2.43 -32.82
N ASP A 90 34.39 -1.95 -32.19
CA ASP A 90 33.06 -2.58 -32.30
C ASP A 90 32.21 -2.11 -33.50
N GLY A 91 32.46 -0.89 -33.99
CA GLY A 91 32.04 -0.42 -35.30
C GLY A 91 31.02 0.73 -35.35
N ASP A 92 30.59 1.33 -34.24
CA ASP A 92 29.85 2.60 -34.26
C ASP A 92 30.33 3.67 -33.26
N PHE A 93 30.56 4.90 -33.76
CA PHE A 93 31.22 5.97 -32.99
C PHE A 93 30.34 6.54 -31.88
N ASP A 94 30.61 6.13 -30.64
CA ASP A 94 29.73 6.32 -29.48
C ASP A 94 30.37 7.15 -28.32
N VAL A 95 29.88 7.01 -27.09
CA VAL A 95 30.38 7.66 -25.87
C VAL A 95 31.66 7.03 -25.33
N GLU A 96 31.92 5.75 -25.58
CA GLU A 96 33.12 5.02 -25.14
C GLU A 96 34.34 5.37 -26.03
N ASP A 97 34.16 5.45 -27.35
CA ASP A 97 35.13 6.06 -28.29
C ASP A 97 35.57 7.47 -27.81
N ALA A 98 34.59 8.28 -27.42
CA ALA A 98 34.82 9.62 -26.87
C ALA A 98 35.49 9.61 -25.48
N LYS A 99 35.45 8.52 -24.72
CA LYS A 99 36.20 8.35 -23.45
C LYS A 99 37.64 7.94 -23.71
N VAL A 100 37.89 7.07 -24.68
CA VAL A 100 39.24 6.65 -25.14
C VAL A 100 39.99 7.89 -25.67
N LEU A 101 39.39 8.61 -26.63
CA LEU A 101 39.97 9.82 -27.23
C LEU A 101 40.20 10.97 -26.22
N LEU A 102 39.44 11.03 -25.12
CA LEU A 102 39.63 12.00 -24.04
C LEU A 102 40.47 11.47 -22.86
N GLY A 103 41.02 10.25 -22.95
CA GLY A 103 41.87 9.63 -21.92
C GLY A 103 41.18 9.39 -20.57
N LYS A 104 39.84 9.31 -20.55
CA LYS A 104 39.04 9.33 -19.31
C LYS A 104 38.97 7.98 -18.62
N GLU A 105 39.03 6.87 -19.34
CA GLU A 105 39.04 5.52 -18.76
C GLU A 105 40.09 5.37 -17.67
N ARG A 106 41.28 5.94 -17.89
CA ARG A 106 42.40 5.90 -16.95
C ARG A 106 42.06 6.57 -15.61
N GLN A 107 41.22 7.61 -15.63
CA GLN A 107 40.73 8.30 -14.43
C GLN A 107 39.55 7.57 -13.77
N GLU A 108 38.69 6.90 -14.54
CA GLU A 108 37.57 6.13 -13.99
C GLU A 108 38.04 4.79 -13.40
N MET A 109 39.00 4.11 -14.02
CA MET A 109 39.69 2.95 -13.43
C MET A 109 40.49 3.33 -12.18
N GLU A 110 41.12 4.51 -12.15
CA GLU A 110 41.80 4.99 -10.94
C GLU A 110 40.81 5.34 -9.82
N LYS A 111 39.61 5.88 -10.16
CA LYS A 111 38.50 6.03 -9.22
C LYS A 111 37.99 4.69 -8.69
N LEU A 112 37.69 3.73 -9.57
CA LEU A 112 37.16 2.43 -9.19
C LEU A 112 38.15 1.67 -8.29
N SER A 113 39.43 1.76 -8.62
CA SER A 113 40.54 1.27 -7.79
C SER A 113 40.55 1.95 -6.41
N LYS A 114 40.48 3.29 -6.35
CA LYS A 114 40.45 4.05 -5.09
C LYS A 114 39.18 3.81 -4.26
N GLU A 115 38.00 3.62 -4.88
CA GLU A 115 36.77 3.28 -4.16
C GLU A 115 36.76 1.84 -3.66
N LYS A 116 37.36 0.90 -4.41
CA LYS A 116 37.51 -0.49 -3.99
C LYS A 116 38.52 -0.62 -2.85
N ALA A 117 39.70 0.01 -2.98
CA ALA A 117 40.68 0.12 -1.89
C ALA A 117 40.05 0.79 -0.66
N ALA A 118 39.39 1.94 -0.81
CA ALA A 118 38.69 2.61 0.28
C ALA A 118 37.45 1.85 0.78
N ARG A 119 37.05 0.72 0.18
CA ARG A 119 36.05 -0.20 0.72
C ARG A 119 36.72 -1.32 1.50
N GLU A 120 37.76 -1.92 0.93
CA GLU A 120 38.60 -2.94 1.57
C GLU A 120 39.23 -2.38 2.87
N ASP A 121 39.77 -1.15 2.84
CA ASP A 121 40.20 -0.40 4.03
C ASP A 121 39.09 -0.24 5.08
N ARG A 122 37.85 0.00 4.65
CA ARG A 122 36.69 0.19 5.56
C ARG A 122 36.12 -1.12 6.09
N GLU A 123 36.40 -2.24 5.44
CA GLU A 123 36.05 -3.58 5.93
C GLU A 123 37.18 -4.10 6.85
N GLN A 124 38.46 -3.83 6.55
CA GLN A 124 39.58 -4.03 7.46
C GLN A 124 39.46 -3.19 8.74
N LEU A 125 39.20 -1.88 8.66
CA LEU A 125 39.07 -1.02 9.83
C LEU A 125 37.84 -1.38 10.71
N LYS A 126 36.82 -2.05 10.14
CA LYS A 126 35.74 -2.67 10.93
C LYS A 126 36.22 -3.92 11.64
N GLN A 127 36.94 -4.79 10.94
CA GLN A 127 37.46 -6.03 11.50
C GLN A 127 38.48 -5.75 12.62
N GLU A 128 39.45 -4.85 12.40
CA GLU A 128 40.36 -4.35 13.44
C GLU A 128 39.60 -3.82 14.66
N ARG A 129 38.48 -3.11 14.47
CA ARG A 129 37.69 -2.58 15.59
C ARG A 129 36.96 -3.69 16.34
N ILE A 130 36.44 -4.70 15.64
CA ILE A 130 35.82 -5.89 16.27
C ILE A 130 36.87 -6.70 17.04
N ASP A 131 38.04 -6.94 16.46
CA ASP A 131 39.13 -7.68 17.10
C ASP A 131 39.75 -6.88 18.26
N LYS A 132 39.72 -5.55 18.20
CA LYS A 132 40.10 -4.67 19.32
C LYS A 132 39.05 -4.63 20.42
N GLU A 133 37.77 -4.52 20.10
CA GLU A 133 36.66 -4.67 21.07
C GLU A 133 36.68 -6.07 21.72
N LYS A 134 37.15 -7.10 21.01
CA LYS A 134 37.37 -8.45 21.54
C LYS A 134 38.61 -8.53 22.44
N MET A 135 39.75 -7.97 22.01
CA MET A 135 40.98 -7.87 22.80
C MET A 135 40.78 -7.07 24.10
N GLU A 136 40.03 -5.98 24.07
CA GLU A 136 39.71 -5.17 25.27
C GLU A 136 38.78 -5.95 26.23
N LYS A 137 37.86 -6.78 25.71
CA LYS A 137 37.05 -7.71 26.54
C LYS A 137 37.89 -8.87 27.10
N GLU A 138 38.79 -9.46 26.32
CA GLU A 138 39.70 -10.50 26.80
C GLU A 138 40.70 -9.95 27.84
N HIS A 139 41.15 -8.70 27.70
CA HIS A 139 41.95 -8.02 28.72
C HIS A 139 41.14 -7.84 30.01
N LEU A 140 39.93 -7.28 29.92
CA LEU A 140 39.06 -7.07 31.08
C LEU A 140 38.76 -8.38 31.84
N VAL A 141 38.52 -9.48 31.12
CA VAL A 141 38.31 -10.81 31.74
C VAL A 141 39.60 -11.33 32.41
N ARG A 142 40.77 -11.13 31.80
CA ARG A 142 42.06 -11.49 32.43
C ARG A 142 42.37 -10.63 33.65
N GLU A 143 42.00 -9.35 33.62
CA GLU A 143 42.20 -8.39 34.69
C GLU A 143 41.30 -8.72 35.90
N GLN A 144 40.02 -9.00 35.66
CA GLN A 144 39.08 -9.52 36.67
C GLN A 144 39.52 -10.87 37.25
N MET A 145 40.06 -11.77 36.42
CA MET A 145 40.66 -13.03 36.90
C MET A 145 41.92 -12.80 37.73
N ARG A 146 42.72 -11.76 37.45
CA ARG A 146 43.90 -11.40 38.24
C ARG A 146 43.51 -10.79 39.59
N GLU A 147 42.54 -9.88 39.62
CA GLU A 147 41.95 -9.35 40.87
C GLU A 147 41.34 -10.48 41.71
N ALA A 148 40.64 -11.44 41.11
CA ALA A 148 40.11 -12.60 41.83
C ALA A 148 41.22 -13.48 42.44
N GLN A 149 42.35 -13.65 41.73
CA GLN A 149 43.52 -14.39 42.24
C GLN A 149 44.27 -13.62 43.33
N GLU A 150 44.42 -12.30 43.20
CA GLU A 150 45.06 -11.45 44.22
C GLU A 150 44.23 -11.39 45.50
N ASN A 151 42.90 -11.26 45.39
CA ASN A 151 41.98 -11.32 46.53
C ASN A 151 42.02 -12.71 47.21
N ALA A 152 42.02 -13.81 46.44
CA ALA A 152 42.12 -15.15 47.00
C ALA A 152 43.47 -15.39 47.72
N ALA A 153 44.57 -14.84 47.18
CA ALA A 153 45.88 -14.90 47.82
C ALA A 153 45.92 -14.08 49.13
N SER A 154 45.29 -12.89 49.17
CA SER A 154 45.15 -12.10 50.40
C SER A 154 44.34 -12.86 51.46
N GLU A 155 43.18 -13.42 51.08
CA GLU A 155 42.38 -14.24 51.99
C GLU A 155 43.17 -15.43 52.56
N GLN A 156 44.06 -16.04 51.79
CA GLN A 156 44.86 -17.17 52.24
C GLN A 156 46.00 -16.74 53.17
N GLN A 157 46.66 -15.60 52.90
CA GLN A 157 47.64 -15.02 53.83
C GLN A 157 46.99 -14.57 55.16
N ASP A 158 45.79 -14.01 55.13
CA ASP A 158 45.06 -13.65 56.35
C ASP A 158 44.63 -14.89 57.15
N LYS A 159 44.23 -15.99 56.48
CA LYS A 159 43.94 -17.28 57.14
C LYS A 159 45.19 -17.87 57.81
N GLU A 160 46.31 -17.95 57.10
CA GLU A 160 47.61 -18.40 57.66
C GLU A 160 48.06 -17.52 58.84
N ARG A 161 47.83 -16.20 58.76
CA ARG A 161 48.16 -15.27 59.84
C ARG A 161 47.28 -15.47 61.07
N ILE A 162 45.96 -15.64 60.90
CA ILE A 162 45.02 -15.91 62.00
C ILE A 162 45.32 -17.24 62.67
N GLU A 163 45.70 -18.27 61.90
CA GLU A 163 46.10 -19.58 62.45
C GLU A 163 47.41 -19.48 63.26
N LYS A 164 48.37 -18.67 62.78
CA LYS A 164 49.64 -18.42 63.48
C LYS A 164 49.44 -17.62 64.78
N GLU A 165 48.63 -16.57 64.75
CA GLU A 165 48.27 -15.80 65.96
C GLU A 165 47.51 -16.67 66.97
N ARG A 166 46.64 -17.59 66.51
CA ARG A 166 45.99 -18.59 67.37
C ARG A 166 46.99 -19.56 68.00
N ALA A 167 47.98 -20.05 67.25
CA ALA A 167 49.00 -20.96 67.76
C ALA A 167 49.92 -20.29 68.81
N ASP A 168 50.30 -19.03 68.61
CA ASP A 168 51.09 -18.28 69.59
C ASP A 168 50.29 -17.98 70.88
N ILE A 169 48.97 -17.74 70.79
CA ILE A 169 48.09 -17.63 71.97
C ILE A 169 48.04 -18.96 72.76
N GLU A 170 47.90 -20.10 72.08
CA GLU A 170 47.89 -21.41 72.75
C GLU A 170 49.25 -21.72 73.41
N ARG A 171 50.35 -21.31 72.77
CA ARG A 171 51.71 -21.41 73.32
C ARG A 171 51.89 -20.58 74.58
N LEU A 172 51.40 -19.33 74.57
CA LEU A 172 51.43 -18.44 75.73
C LEU A 172 50.57 -19.00 76.88
N GLN A 173 49.42 -19.61 76.60
CA GLN A 173 48.60 -20.29 77.63
C GLN A 173 49.34 -21.49 78.27
N LYS A 174 50.05 -22.30 77.46
CA LYS A 174 50.90 -23.41 77.95
C LYS A 174 52.10 -22.91 78.76
N GLU A 175 52.73 -21.81 78.37
CA GLU A 175 53.78 -21.19 79.20
C GLU A 175 53.22 -20.63 80.52
N HIS A 176 52.01 -20.07 80.52
CA HIS A 176 51.42 -19.49 81.72
C HIS A 176 51.00 -20.57 82.74
N SER A 177 50.56 -21.74 82.29
CA SER A 177 50.30 -22.88 83.18
C SER A 177 51.61 -23.47 83.74
N ALA A 178 52.65 -23.63 82.91
CA ALA A 178 53.96 -24.12 83.36
C ALA A 178 54.63 -23.18 84.39
N LYS A 179 54.52 -21.86 84.20
CA LYS A 179 55.06 -20.84 85.14
C LYS A 179 54.26 -20.75 86.44
N GLN A 180 53.09 -21.37 86.54
CA GLN A 180 52.29 -21.43 87.76
C GLN A 180 52.56 -22.68 88.61
N THR A 181 53.22 -23.71 88.06
CA THR A 181 53.58 -24.94 88.79
C THR A 181 55.00 -24.95 89.36
N ASP A 182 55.94 -24.16 88.83
CA ASP A 182 57.35 -24.20 89.21
C ASP A 182 57.92 -22.83 89.65
N ARG A 183 57.71 -22.49 90.94
CA ARG A 183 58.69 -21.82 91.84
C ARG A 183 58.17 -21.51 93.26
N ILE A 184 57.70 -22.54 93.97
CA ILE A 184 57.66 -22.52 95.43
C ILE A 184 58.94 -23.19 95.97
N THR A 185 60.09 -22.51 95.95
CA THR A 185 61.23 -22.75 96.86
C THR A 185 62.33 -21.68 96.74
N LYS A 186 62.75 -21.15 97.91
CA LYS A 186 64.12 -20.81 98.39
C LYS A 186 65.25 -20.68 97.33
N GLY A 187 66.14 -19.67 97.35
CA GLY A 187 66.41 -18.60 98.33
C GLY A 187 67.85 -18.67 98.88
N LYS A 188 68.43 -17.52 99.29
CA LYS A 188 69.82 -17.29 99.76
C LYS A 188 70.92 -17.28 98.67
N ASP A 189 72.04 -16.55 98.79
CA ASP A 189 72.54 -15.58 99.79
C ASP A 189 73.13 -14.30 99.10
N SER A 190 73.59 -13.30 99.87
CA SER A 190 73.87 -11.92 99.41
C SER A 190 75.34 -11.48 99.38
N MET A 191 75.76 -10.73 98.35
CA MET A 191 76.53 -9.45 98.42
C MET A 191 76.76 -8.80 97.04
N ASP A 192 77.38 -7.62 96.99
CA ASP A 192 77.83 -6.86 95.79
C ASP A 192 76.76 -6.33 94.80
N GLN A 193 75.54 -6.10 95.29
CA GLN A 193 74.39 -5.77 94.43
C GLN A 193 74.45 -4.37 93.75
N GLU A 194 75.00 -3.36 94.42
CA GLU A 194 74.83 -1.93 94.03
C GLU A 194 75.64 -1.50 92.78
N LYS A 195 76.73 -2.21 92.45
CA LYS A 195 77.59 -1.90 91.29
C LYS A 195 77.14 -2.57 89.98
N LEU A 196 76.35 -3.64 90.09
CA LEU A 196 75.86 -4.43 88.96
C LEU A 196 74.59 -3.82 88.35
N GLU A 197 73.60 -3.49 89.20
CA GLU A 197 72.30 -2.95 88.76
C GLU A 197 72.46 -1.63 87.98
N LYS A 198 73.37 -0.75 88.42
CA LYS A 198 73.63 0.54 87.74
C LYS A 198 74.19 0.35 86.33
N ASN A 199 75.10 -0.61 86.13
CA ASN A 199 75.63 -0.98 84.82
C ASN A 199 74.58 -1.66 83.92
N GLN A 200 73.69 -2.48 84.50
CA GLN A 200 72.61 -3.14 83.76
C GLN A 200 71.58 -2.12 83.27
N LEU A 201 71.13 -1.20 84.13
CA LEU A 201 70.18 -0.15 83.79
C LEU A 201 70.70 0.79 82.69
N GLU A 202 71.99 1.11 82.70
CA GLU A 202 72.63 1.97 81.70
C GLU A 202 72.75 1.26 80.34
N ARG A 203 73.11 -0.04 80.33
CA ARG A 203 73.10 -0.89 79.12
C ARG A 203 71.71 -1.05 78.53
N GLU A 204 70.68 -1.32 79.35
CA GLU A 204 69.30 -1.41 78.88
C GLU A 204 68.82 -0.11 78.23
N LYS A 205 69.15 1.06 78.81
CA LYS A 205 68.79 2.36 78.23
C LYS A 205 69.45 2.55 76.86
N LEU A 206 70.75 2.27 76.76
CA LEU A 206 71.51 2.39 75.51
C LEU A 206 70.94 1.45 74.42
N GLU A 207 70.57 0.23 74.78
CA GLU A 207 69.98 -0.75 73.85
C GLU A 207 68.55 -0.36 73.42
N LYS A 208 67.71 0.07 74.35
CA LYS A 208 66.35 0.59 74.06
C LYS A 208 66.41 1.82 73.14
N GLU A 209 67.38 2.72 73.35
CA GLU A 209 67.62 3.88 72.47
C GLU A 209 68.10 3.45 71.08
N ARG A 210 69.01 2.47 70.98
CA ARG A 210 69.51 1.93 69.70
C ARG A 210 68.39 1.26 68.90
N ILE A 211 67.49 0.51 69.56
CA ILE A 211 66.30 -0.09 68.95
C ILE A 211 65.31 0.98 68.49
N ALA A 212 65.09 2.04 69.28
CA ALA A 212 64.22 3.16 68.90
C ALA A 212 64.74 3.90 67.66
N LYS A 213 66.04 4.20 67.60
CA LYS A 213 66.68 4.81 66.42
C LYS A 213 66.55 3.93 65.17
N GLY A 214 66.82 2.64 65.28
CA GLY A 214 66.65 1.68 64.17
C GLY A 214 65.21 1.50 63.70
N ARG A 215 64.21 1.66 64.57
CA ARG A 215 62.79 1.72 64.17
C ARG A 215 62.45 3.01 63.41
N ALA A 216 62.87 4.16 63.93
CA ALA A 216 62.60 5.46 63.30
C ALA A 216 63.25 5.57 61.90
N GLU A 217 64.45 5.02 61.72
CA GLU A 217 65.13 4.97 60.42
C GLU A 217 64.40 4.07 59.41
N LYS A 218 63.91 2.90 59.83
CA LYS A 218 63.07 2.03 58.98
C LYS A 218 61.74 2.69 58.61
N GLU A 219 61.06 3.34 59.56
CA GLU A 219 59.84 4.10 59.25
C GLU A 219 60.10 5.22 58.24
N ARG A 220 61.21 5.94 58.37
CA ARG A 220 61.60 7.01 57.43
C ARG A 220 61.81 6.46 56.01
N LEU A 221 62.55 5.36 55.87
CA LEU A 221 62.78 4.70 54.57
C LEU A 221 61.47 4.24 53.92
N VAL A 222 60.58 3.59 54.68
CA VAL A 222 59.26 3.15 54.19
C VAL A 222 58.41 4.35 53.74
N ARG A 223 58.38 5.44 54.53
CA ARG A 223 57.65 6.66 54.15
C ARG A 223 58.21 7.30 52.88
N GLU A 224 59.53 7.35 52.71
CA GLU A 224 60.17 7.91 51.52
C GLU A 224 59.88 7.07 50.26
N GLN A 225 59.78 5.75 50.38
CA GLN A 225 59.44 4.86 49.28
C GLN A 225 57.96 4.99 48.85
N ILE A 226 57.04 5.06 49.82
CA ILE A 226 55.60 5.30 49.57
C ILE A 226 55.36 6.64 48.86
N VAL A 227 56.14 7.68 49.17
CA VAL A 227 56.06 8.98 48.47
C VAL A 227 56.47 8.85 47.01
N LYS A 228 57.56 8.14 46.72
CA LYS A 228 58.04 7.92 45.33
C LYS A 228 57.06 7.10 44.49
N GLU A 229 56.43 6.09 45.08
CA GLU A 229 55.37 5.32 44.42
C GLU A 229 54.12 6.16 44.13
N ARG A 230 53.68 7.00 45.09
CA ARG A 230 52.58 7.94 44.87
C ARG A 230 52.87 8.96 43.77
N GLU A 231 54.09 9.50 43.72
CA GLU A 231 54.50 10.39 42.63
C GLU A 231 54.51 9.70 41.26
N GLY A 232 54.89 8.43 41.18
CA GLY A 232 54.81 7.64 39.96
C GLY A 232 53.37 7.46 39.48
N LEU A 233 52.48 7.02 40.39
CA LEU A 233 51.05 6.84 40.12
C LEU A 233 50.35 8.13 39.70
N GLU A 234 50.65 9.26 40.34
CA GLU A 234 50.05 10.56 39.99
C GLU A 234 50.51 11.03 38.60
N LYS A 235 51.79 10.87 38.25
CA LYS A 235 52.31 11.16 36.89
C LYS A 235 51.64 10.26 35.83
N GLN A 236 51.43 8.98 36.14
CA GLN A 236 50.74 8.04 35.24
C GLN A 236 49.25 8.38 35.07
N ARG A 237 48.57 8.81 36.14
CA ARG A 237 47.18 9.28 36.08
C ARG A 237 47.03 10.50 35.17
N ILE A 238 47.90 11.50 35.32
CA ILE A 238 47.90 12.72 34.50
C ILE A 238 48.17 12.39 33.01
N ALA A 239 49.07 11.44 32.74
CA ALA A 239 49.34 10.97 31.37
C ALA A 239 48.10 10.29 30.74
N ASN A 240 47.42 9.44 31.49
CA ASN A 240 46.19 8.76 31.04
C ASN A 240 45.05 9.77 30.78
N GLU A 241 44.80 10.71 31.70
CA GLU A 241 43.76 11.73 31.56
C GLU A 241 44.00 12.63 30.33
N LYS A 242 45.25 12.95 30.01
CA LYS A 242 45.60 13.66 28.78
C LYS A 242 45.34 12.83 27.52
N ALA A 243 45.74 11.56 27.52
CA ALA A 243 45.50 10.65 26.40
C ALA A 243 43.99 10.41 26.16
N GLU A 244 43.18 10.37 27.21
CA GLU A 244 41.72 10.27 27.12
C GLU A 244 41.10 11.52 26.50
N LYS A 245 41.51 12.73 26.92
CA LYS A 245 41.05 13.99 26.32
C LYS A 245 41.40 14.08 24.83
N GLU A 246 42.62 13.68 24.44
CA GLU A 246 43.02 13.62 23.02
C GLU A 246 42.21 12.58 22.22
N ARG A 247 41.83 11.43 22.82
CA ARG A 247 40.89 10.48 22.20
C ARG A 247 39.50 11.11 22.02
N LEU A 248 38.96 11.75 23.05
CA LEU A 248 37.62 12.35 23.05
C LEU A 248 37.48 13.44 21.98
N GLU A 249 38.51 14.28 21.83
CA GLU A 249 38.53 15.34 20.81
C GLU A 249 38.66 14.77 19.39
N ARG A 250 39.47 13.72 19.18
CA ARG A 250 39.52 13.00 17.88
C ARG A 250 38.15 12.41 17.50
N VAL A 251 37.43 11.82 18.46
CA VAL A 251 36.06 11.31 18.25
C VAL A 251 35.09 12.45 17.91
N ARG A 252 35.17 13.59 18.62
CA ARG A 252 34.34 14.78 18.32
C ARG A 252 34.57 15.30 16.90
N ILE A 253 35.83 15.37 16.46
CA ILE A 253 36.20 15.78 15.09
C ILE A 253 35.72 14.76 14.04
N ALA A 254 35.79 13.46 14.33
CA ALA A 254 35.28 12.42 13.44
C ALA A 254 33.76 12.52 13.25
N ASN A 255 33.00 12.66 14.35
CA ASN A 255 31.54 12.78 14.32
C ASN A 255 31.07 14.03 13.55
N GLU A 256 31.77 15.17 13.71
CA GLU A 256 31.46 16.39 12.96
C GLU A 256 31.74 16.24 11.45
N ARG A 257 32.84 15.56 11.09
CA ARG A 257 33.15 15.23 9.68
C ARG A 257 32.10 14.30 9.08
N GLU A 258 31.61 13.31 9.83
CA GLU A 258 30.53 12.42 9.38
C GLU A 258 29.21 13.18 9.19
N ARG A 259 28.88 14.13 10.10
CA ARG A 259 27.70 15.00 9.97
C ARG A 259 27.74 15.84 8.69
N ILE A 260 28.87 16.48 8.42
CA ILE A 260 29.09 17.27 7.19
C ILE A 260 29.04 16.38 5.94
N ALA A 261 29.56 15.15 6.00
CA ALA A 261 29.48 14.20 4.90
C ALA A 261 28.03 13.78 4.59
N LYS A 262 27.22 13.48 5.62
CA LYS A 262 25.80 13.15 5.46
C LYS A 262 25.01 14.31 4.84
N GLN A 263 25.20 15.53 5.33
CA GLN A 263 24.55 16.73 4.77
C GLN A 263 24.90 16.96 3.28
N ARG A 264 26.14 16.67 2.86
CA ARG A 264 26.56 16.76 1.45
C ARG A 264 25.93 15.68 0.56
N ILE A 265 25.69 14.48 1.09
CA ILE A 265 24.96 13.41 0.38
C ILE A 265 23.48 13.79 0.26
N GLU A 266 22.86 14.24 1.35
CA GLU A 266 21.47 14.69 1.38
C GLU A 266 21.20 15.85 0.39
N GLN A 267 22.10 16.84 0.32
CA GLN A 267 22.04 17.91 -0.68
C GLN A 267 22.12 17.40 -2.12
N LYS A 268 23.03 16.46 -2.43
CA LYS A 268 23.15 15.85 -3.76
C LYS A 268 21.90 15.06 -4.14
N ASN A 269 21.35 14.27 -3.22
CA ASN A 269 20.15 13.50 -3.46
C ASN A 269 18.95 14.43 -3.76
N LEU A 270 18.80 15.53 -3.01
CA LEU A 270 17.77 16.55 -3.23
C LEU A 270 17.95 17.29 -4.57
N GLU A 271 19.18 17.44 -5.06
CA GLU A 271 19.48 18.05 -6.36
C GLU A 271 19.19 17.08 -7.52
N GLN A 272 19.53 15.79 -7.39
CA GLN A 272 19.13 14.75 -8.33
C GLN A 272 17.61 14.60 -8.39
N GLU A 273 16.91 14.58 -7.25
CA GLU A 273 15.46 14.45 -7.21
C GLU A 273 14.75 15.62 -7.90
N LYS A 274 15.26 16.85 -7.77
CA LYS A 274 14.77 18.01 -8.53
C LYS A 274 14.94 17.82 -10.03
N LEU A 275 16.10 17.34 -10.47
CA LEU A 275 16.39 17.11 -11.88
C LEU A 275 15.50 16.01 -12.48
N GLU A 276 15.19 14.95 -11.72
CA GLU A 276 14.25 13.91 -12.14
C GLU A 276 12.80 14.41 -12.17
N ARG A 277 12.37 15.17 -11.16
CA ARG A 277 11.05 15.84 -11.15
C ARG A 277 10.87 16.76 -12.36
N GLU A 278 11.90 17.53 -12.73
CA GLU A 278 11.88 18.40 -13.91
C GLU A 278 11.80 17.61 -15.24
N LYS A 279 12.53 16.49 -15.35
CA LYS A 279 12.44 15.57 -16.50
C LYS A 279 11.04 14.97 -16.63
N LEU A 280 10.47 14.47 -15.52
CA LEU A 280 9.12 13.90 -15.46
C LEU A 280 8.04 14.94 -15.81
N GLU A 281 8.20 16.19 -15.37
CA GLU A 281 7.29 17.28 -15.73
C GLU A 281 7.37 17.62 -17.24
N LYS A 282 8.58 17.71 -17.80
CA LYS A 282 8.77 17.91 -19.24
C LYS A 282 8.16 16.77 -20.07
N GLU A 283 8.37 15.52 -19.65
CA GLU A 283 7.77 14.35 -20.29
C GLU A 283 6.24 14.34 -20.19
N ARG A 284 5.69 14.71 -19.02
CA ARG A 284 4.24 14.87 -18.80
C ARG A 284 3.63 15.91 -19.74
N ILE A 285 4.27 17.08 -19.86
CA ILE A 285 3.80 18.17 -20.75
C ILE A 285 3.86 17.73 -22.21
N ALA A 286 4.88 16.96 -22.62
CA ALA A 286 4.95 16.39 -23.97
C ALA A 286 3.82 15.38 -24.23
N LYS A 287 3.55 14.47 -23.29
CA LYS A 287 2.45 13.49 -23.38
C LYS A 287 1.07 14.18 -23.41
N GLU A 288 0.85 15.20 -22.58
CA GLU A 288 -0.40 15.96 -22.55
C GLU A 288 -0.68 16.71 -23.87
N ARG A 289 0.37 17.27 -24.49
CA ARG A 289 0.26 17.87 -25.83
C ARG A 289 -0.07 16.81 -26.89
N ALA A 290 0.66 15.70 -26.93
CA ALA A 290 0.41 14.63 -27.90
C ALA A 290 -1.00 14.01 -27.77
N GLU A 291 -1.54 13.92 -26.55
CA GLU A 291 -2.92 13.47 -26.32
C GLU A 291 -3.95 14.52 -26.76
N LYS A 292 -3.72 15.82 -26.51
CA LYS A 292 -4.58 16.91 -27.01
C LYS A 292 -4.63 16.92 -28.54
N ASP A 293 -3.48 16.83 -29.21
CA ASP A 293 -3.39 16.75 -30.67
C ASP A 293 -4.13 15.53 -31.22
N ARG A 294 -4.05 14.38 -30.54
CA ARG A 294 -4.78 13.15 -30.92
C ARG A 294 -6.30 13.33 -30.76
N LEU A 295 -6.76 13.89 -29.64
CA LEU A 295 -8.17 14.14 -29.36
C LEU A 295 -8.77 15.20 -30.30
N GLU A 296 -8.01 16.21 -30.70
CA GLU A 296 -8.44 17.20 -31.69
C GLU A 296 -8.59 16.57 -33.08
N ARG A 297 -7.62 15.76 -33.52
CA ARG A 297 -7.73 14.98 -34.77
C ARG A 297 -8.94 14.02 -34.75
N GLU A 298 -9.18 13.35 -33.63
CA GLU A 298 -10.34 12.45 -33.46
C GLU A 298 -11.68 13.21 -33.50
N ARG A 299 -11.75 14.40 -32.87
CA ARG A 299 -12.93 15.29 -32.97
C ARG A 299 -13.16 15.77 -34.40
N ILE A 300 -12.12 16.18 -35.12
CA ILE A 300 -12.21 16.62 -36.52
C ILE A 300 -12.67 15.46 -37.43
N ALA A 301 -12.23 14.22 -37.17
CA ALA A 301 -12.70 13.04 -37.90
C ALA A 301 -14.21 12.78 -37.65
N LYS A 302 -14.64 12.75 -36.38
CA LYS A 302 -16.05 12.52 -36.01
C LYS A 302 -16.99 13.64 -36.47
N GLU A 303 -16.50 14.89 -36.52
CA GLU A 303 -17.26 16.03 -37.05
C GLU A 303 -17.48 15.87 -38.57
N LYS A 304 -16.45 15.47 -39.32
CA LYS A 304 -16.55 15.16 -40.76
C LYS A 304 -17.51 14.01 -41.02
N GLU A 305 -17.39 12.91 -40.27
CA GLU A 305 -18.27 11.75 -40.39
C GLU A 305 -19.74 12.12 -40.13
N ARG A 306 -20.02 12.94 -39.11
CA ARG A 306 -21.39 13.41 -38.83
C ARG A 306 -21.94 14.30 -39.96
N ILE A 307 -21.12 15.18 -40.54
CA ILE A 307 -21.51 16.01 -41.69
C ILE A 307 -21.80 15.16 -42.94
N GLU A 308 -21.10 14.05 -43.13
CA GLU A 308 -21.33 13.12 -44.23
C GLU A 308 -22.60 12.29 -44.03
N GLN A 309 -22.84 11.79 -42.81
CA GLN A 309 -24.08 11.11 -42.44
C GLN A 309 -25.30 12.04 -42.56
N GLU A 310 -25.21 13.30 -42.13
CA GLU A 310 -26.31 14.28 -42.24
C GLU A 310 -26.65 14.62 -43.71
N LYS A 311 -25.66 14.61 -44.61
CA LYS A 311 -25.90 14.75 -46.06
C LYS A 311 -26.63 13.54 -46.64
N LEU A 312 -26.16 12.33 -46.32
CA LEU A 312 -26.80 11.07 -46.74
C LEU A 312 -28.24 10.94 -46.21
N GLU A 313 -28.51 11.39 -44.99
CA GLU A 313 -29.87 11.39 -44.43
C GLU A 313 -30.78 12.39 -45.14
N LYS A 314 -30.31 13.62 -45.43
CA LYS A 314 -31.08 14.61 -46.19
C LYS A 314 -31.40 14.12 -47.60
N GLU A 315 -30.44 13.52 -48.31
CA GLU A 315 -30.67 12.96 -49.63
C GLU A 315 -31.68 11.80 -49.61
N ARG A 316 -31.62 10.93 -48.58
CA ARG A 316 -32.63 9.87 -48.38
C ARG A 316 -34.02 10.43 -48.12
N LEU A 317 -34.15 11.44 -47.26
CA LEU A 317 -35.43 12.09 -46.95
C LEU A 317 -36.02 12.82 -48.17
N GLU A 318 -35.19 13.36 -49.06
CA GLU A 318 -35.63 13.98 -50.31
C GLU A 318 -36.12 12.94 -51.33
N ARG A 319 -35.36 11.85 -51.51
CA ARG A 319 -35.78 10.68 -52.32
C ARG A 319 -37.09 10.06 -51.82
N GLU A 320 -37.26 9.93 -50.49
CA GLU A 320 -38.47 9.38 -49.88
C GLU A 320 -39.70 10.29 -50.07
N LYS A 321 -39.52 11.62 -50.03
CA LYS A 321 -40.60 12.58 -50.35
C LYS A 321 -41.05 12.45 -51.80
N LEU A 322 -40.10 12.41 -52.75
CA LEU A 322 -40.39 12.24 -54.18
C LEU A 322 -41.11 10.92 -54.47
N GLU A 323 -40.72 9.83 -53.80
CA GLU A 323 -41.41 8.54 -53.94
C GLU A 323 -42.83 8.57 -53.35
N LYS A 324 -43.02 9.18 -52.17
CA LYS A 324 -44.35 9.35 -51.56
C LYS A 324 -45.27 10.21 -52.43
N GLU A 325 -44.76 11.27 -53.04
CA GLU A 325 -45.53 12.13 -53.95
C GLU A 325 -45.94 11.35 -55.22
N ARG A 326 -45.03 10.57 -55.81
CA ARG A 326 -45.32 9.68 -56.94
C ARG A 326 -46.43 8.67 -56.62
N ILE A 327 -46.33 7.99 -55.48
CA ILE A 327 -47.31 7.00 -55.04
C ILE A 327 -48.68 7.66 -54.75
N ALA A 328 -48.69 8.88 -54.21
CA ALA A 328 -49.93 9.63 -54.00
C ALA A 328 -50.62 10.00 -55.33
N LYS A 329 -49.85 10.44 -56.34
CA LYS A 329 -50.36 10.73 -57.69
C LYS A 329 -50.93 9.48 -58.38
N GLU A 330 -50.21 8.36 -58.32
CA GLU A 330 -50.66 7.08 -58.90
C GLU A 330 -51.96 6.57 -58.25
N ARG A 331 -52.10 6.72 -56.92
CA ARG A 331 -53.34 6.37 -56.20
C ARG A 331 -54.49 7.30 -56.57
N ALA A 332 -54.27 8.61 -56.62
CA ALA A 332 -55.31 9.57 -56.99
C ALA A 332 -55.84 9.35 -58.43
N GLU A 333 -54.99 8.89 -59.35
CA GLU A 333 -55.43 8.52 -60.70
C GLU A 333 -56.25 7.22 -60.72
N LYS A 334 -55.82 6.18 -59.98
CA LYS A 334 -56.57 4.92 -59.82
C LYS A 334 -57.93 5.14 -59.17
N ASP A 335 -58.00 5.90 -58.08
CA ASP A 335 -59.25 6.30 -57.41
C ASP A 335 -60.20 7.03 -58.37
N ARG A 336 -59.68 7.88 -59.27
CA ARG A 336 -60.51 8.59 -60.27
C ARG A 336 -61.10 7.64 -61.30
N LEU A 337 -60.28 6.74 -61.85
CA LEU A 337 -60.71 5.73 -62.84
C LEU A 337 -61.70 4.72 -62.25
N GLU A 338 -61.50 4.32 -60.99
CA GLU A 338 -62.41 3.39 -60.30
C GLU A 338 -63.76 4.05 -59.98
N ARG A 339 -63.78 5.32 -59.55
CA ARG A 339 -65.03 6.09 -59.39
C ARG A 339 -65.80 6.24 -60.71
N GLU A 340 -65.11 6.47 -61.82
CA GLU A 340 -65.76 6.56 -63.14
C GLU A 340 -66.39 5.23 -63.57
N ARG A 341 -65.70 4.11 -63.33
CA ARG A 341 -66.26 2.76 -63.58
C ARG A 341 -67.46 2.47 -62.68
N ILE A 342 -67.39 2.79 -61.39
CA ILE A 342 -68.48 2.57 -60.43
C ILE A 342 -69.72 3.43 -60.77
N ALA A 343 -69.54 4.64 -61.30
CA ALA A 343 -70.65 5.47 -61.78
C ALA A 343 -71.38 4.79 -62.96
N LYS A 344 -70.63 4.39 -64.00
CA LYS A 344 -71.17 3.72 -65.20
C LYS A 344 -71.81 2.36 -64.91
N GLU A 345 -71.32 1.63 -63.91
CA GLU A 345 -71.90 0.36 -63.47
C GLU A 345 -73.23 0.57 -62.70
N LYS A 346 -73.31 1.61 -61.86
CA LYS A 346 -74.53 1.94 -61.10
C LYS A 346 -75.69 2.36 -61.99
N GLU A 347 -75.44 3.23 -62.96
CA GLU A 347 -76.45 3.70 -63.92
C GLU A 347 -77.10 2.53 -64.68
N ARG A 348 -76.30 1.53 -65.07
CA ARG A 348 -76.79 0.31 -65.74
C ARG A 348 -77.64 -0.58 -64.82
N ILE A 349 -77.27 -0.69 -63.54
CA ILE A 349 -78.01 -1.48 -62.52
C ILE A 349 -79.32 -0.79 -62.11
N GLU A 350 -79.40 0.53 -62.14
CA GLU A 350 -80.60 1.29 -61.76
C GLU A 350 -81.71 1.14 -62.82
N GLN A 351 -81.35 1.14 -64.11
CA GLN A 351 -82.26 0.85 -65.21
C GLN A 351 -82.81 -0.60 -65.13
N GLU A 352 -81.98 -1.59 -64.82
CA GLU A 352 -82.39 -3.01 -64.75
C GLU A 352 -83.31 -3.34 -63.56
N LYS A 353 -83.31 -2.52 -62.50
CA LYS A 353 -84.16 -2.71 -61.31
C LYS A 353 -85.57 -2.16 -61.50
N LEU A 354 -85.71 -1.02 -62.16
CA LEU A 354 -87.00 -0.36 -62.43
C LEU A 354 -87.96 -1.23 -63.26
N GLU A 355 -87.42 -2.10 -64.11
CA GLU A 355 -88.21 -3.05 -64.90
C GLU A 355 -88.70 -4.25 -64.05
N LYS A 356 -87.85 -4.78 -63.15
CA LYS A 356 -88.18 -5.93 -62.31
C LYS A 356 -89.17 -5.60 -61.19
N GLU A 357 -89.10 -4.42 -60.59
CA GLU A 357 -90.01 -4.04 -59.49
C GLU A 357 -91.49 -3.97 -59.93
N ARG A 358 -91.76 -3.68 -61.22
CA ARG A 358 -93.13 -3.67 -61.77
C ARG A 358 -93.79 -5.05 -61.80
N LEU A 359 -93.02 -6.14 -61.82
CA LEU A 359 -93.51 -7.52 -61.95
C LEU A 359 -93.74 -8.24 -60.61
N GLU A 360 -93.19 -7.75 -59.49
CA GLU A 360 -93.40 -8.35 -58.17
C GLU A 360 -94.57 -7.72 -57.40
N ARG A 361 -94.86 -6.43 -57.59
CA ARG A 361 -95.95 -5.73 -56.87
C ARG A 361 -97.34 -6.34 -57.10
N GLU A 362 -97.56 -7.06 -58.20
CA GLU A 362 -98.84 -7.71 -58.53
C GLU A 362 -99.12 -9.00 -57.74
N LYS A 363 -98.10 -9.64 -57.15
CA LYS A 363 -98.25 -10.95 -56.48
C LYS A 363 -98.51 -10.85 -54.97
N LEU A 364 -98.17 -9.73 -54.35
CA LEU A 364 -98.05 -9.61 -52.88
C LEU A 364 -99.38 -9.26 -52.16
N GLU A 365 -100.45 -8.93 -52.89
CA GLU A 365 -101.74 -8.57 -52.28
C GLU A 365 -102.52 -9.78 -51.72
N LYS A 366 -102.25 -11.00 -52.22
CA LYS A 366 -103.05 -12.20 -51.92
C LYS A 366 -102.67 -12.93 -50.61
N GLU A 367 -101.58 -12.56 -49.93
CA GLU A 367 -101.18 -13.21 -48.66
C GLU A 367 -101.72 -12.50 -47.38
N ARG A 368 -102.47 -11.40 -47.53
CA ARG A 368 -102.82 -10.52 -46.39
C ARG A 368 -103.92 -11.01 -45.44
N ILE A 369 -104.43 -12.23 -45.62
CA ILE A 369 -105.64 -12.75 -44.92
C ILE A 369 -105.30 -13.84 -43.86
N ALA A 370 -104.09 -14.40 -43.87
CA ALA A 370 -103.79 -15.61 -43.09
C ALA A 370 -103.34 -15.39 -41.62
N LYS A 371 -102.97 -14.17 -41.21
CA LYS A 371 -102.24 -13.92 -39.93
C LYS A 371 -103.07 -13.29 -38.80
N GLU A 372 -104.30 -12.82 -39.07
CA GLU A 372 -105.10 -12.01 -38.13
C GLU A 372 -105.74 -12.79 -36.97
N ARG A 373 -105.73 -14.13 -37.00
CA ARG A 373 -106.42 -14.98 -35.99
C ARG A 373 -105.53 -15.53 -34.87
N ALA A 374 -104.22 -15.32 -34.91
CA ALA A 374 -103.28 -15.94 -33.96
C ALA A 374 -102.91 -15.05 -32.74
N GLU A 375 -103.35 -13.80 -32.69
CA GLU A 375 -102.83 -12.81 -31.73
C GLU A 375 -103.63 -12.72 -30.41
N LYS A 376 -104.93 -13.06 -30.41
CA LYS A 376 -105.81 -12.83 -29.25
C LYS A 376 -105.48 -13.65 -28.00
N ASP A 377 -105.06 -14.91 -28.15
CA ASP A 377 -104.82 -15.81 -27.01
C ASP A 377 -103.53 -15.49 -26.22
N ARG A 378 -102.67 -14.60 -26.73
CA ARG A 378 -101.38 -14.29 -26.10
C ARG A 378 -101.46 -13.22 -25.00
N LEU A 379 -102.46 -12.34 -25.05
CA LEU A 379 -102.53 -11.13 -24.23
C LEU A 379 -103.03 -11.36 -22.79
N GLU A 380 -103.84 -12.39 -22.55
CA GLU A 380 -104.44 -12.62 -21.23
C GLU A 380 -103.44 -13.18 -20.21
N ARG A 381 -102.51 -14.05 -20.65
CA ARG A 381 -101.48 -14.64 -19.77
C ARG A 381 -100.44 -13.61 -19.29
N GLU A 382 -100.23 -12.52 -20.01
CA GLU A 382 -99.18 -11.54 -19.69
C GLU A 382 -99.54 -10.64 -18.49
N ARG A 383 -100.83 -10.35 -18.28
CA ARG A 383 -101.29 -9.45 -17.21
C ARG A 383 -101.12 -10.03 -15.80
N ILE A 384 -101.21 -11.35 -15.65
CA ILE A 384 -101.17 -12.02 -14.34
C ILE A 384 -99.73 -12.17 -13.81
N ALA A 385 -98.73 -12.22 -14.70
CA ALA A 385 -97.32 -12.32 -14.30
C ALA A 385 -96.79 -11.01 -13.67
N LYS A 386 -97.03 -9.87 -14.36
CA LYS A 386 -96.46 -8.56 -14.03
C LYS A 386 -96.92 -7.98 -12.69
N GLU A 387 -98.06 -8.41 -12.14
CA GLU A 387 -98.57 -7.91 -10.87
C GLU A 387 -97.88 -8.57 -9.65
N LYS A 388 -97.42 -9.83 -9.77
CA LYS A 388 -96.72 -10.53 -8.67
C LYS A 388 -95.28 -10.05 -8.50
N GLU A 389 -94.55 -9.91 -9.61
CA GLU A 389 -93.13 -9.53 -9.62
C GLU A 389 -92.90 -8.15 -8.96
N ARG A 390 -93.83 -7.20 -9.16
CA ARG A 390 -93.75 -5.84 -8.62
C ARG A 390 -93.84 -5.79 -7.08
N ILE A 391 -94.59 -6.72 -6.47
CA ILE A 391 -94.79 -6.79 -5.00
C ILE A 391 -93.58 -7.41 -4.28
N GLU A 392 -92.85 -8.29 -4.96
CA GLU A 392 -91.68 -8.97 -4.40
C GLU A 392 -90.43 -8.07 -4.38
N GLN A 393 -90.22 -7.29 -5.45
CA GLN A 393 -89.12 -6.32 -5.54
C GLN A 393 -89.24 -5.20 -4.48
N GLU A 394 -90.44 -4.67 -4.23
CA GLU A 394 -90.65 -3.56 -3.29
C GLU A 394 -90.33 -3.92 -1.82
N LYS A 395 -90.44 -5.20 -1.45
CA LYS A 395 -90.03 -5.69 -0.12
C LYS A 395 -88.51 -5.80 0.01
N LEU A 396 -87.85 -6.38 -1.00
CA LEU A 396 -86.41 -6.57 -1.04
C LEU A 396 -85.63 -5.24 -1.02
N GLU A 397 -86.17 -4.19 -1.65
CA GLU A 397 -85.56 -2.86 -1.62
C GLU A 397 -85.67 -2.18 -0.25
N LYS A 398 -86.82 -2.31 0.43
CA LYS A 398 -87.02 -1.78 1.80
C LYS A 398 -86.07 -2.44 2.80
N GLU A 399 -85.92 -3.77 2.75
CA GLU A 399 -85.00 -4.48 3.66
C GLU A 399 -83.52 -4.09 3.41
N ARG A 400 -83.12 -3.89 2.15
CA ARG A 400 -81.77 -3.39 1.82
C ARG A 400 -81.52 -1.99 2.39
N LEU A 401 -82.46 -1.07 2.21
CA LEU A 401 -82.35 0.32 2.70
C LEU A 401 -82.27 0.41 4.23
N GLU A 402 -82.89 -0.53 4.96
CA GLU A 402 -82.83 -0.60 6.42
C GLU A 402 -81.49 -1.18 6.91
N ARG A 403 -81.02 -2.28 6.30
CA ARG A 403 -79.68 -2.84 6.57
C ARG A 403 -78.56 -1.84 6.28
N GLU A 404 -78.64 -1.09 5.17
CA GLU A 404 -77.62 -0.11 4.79
C GLU A 404 -77.53 1.08 5.77
N LYS A 405 -78.65 1.49 6.38
CA LYS A 405 -78.67 2.52 7.44
C LYS A 405 -77.99 2.01 8.72
N LEU A 406 -78.34 0.80 9.17
CA LEU A 406 -77.74 0.16 10.35
C LEU A 406 -76.22 -0.02 10.20
N GLU A 407 -75.74 -0.42 9.02
CA GLU A 407 -74.30 -0.55 8.76
C GLU A 407 -73.59 0.81 8.75
N LYS A 408 -74.16 1.83 8.12
CA LYS A 408 -73.60 3.20 8.14
C LYS A 408 -73.52 3.77 9.55
N GLU A 409 -74.53 3.53 10.39
CA GLU A 409 -74.53 3.96 11.80
C GLU A 409 -73.46 3.23 12.63
N ARG A 410 -73.30 1.92 12.44
CA ARG A 410 -72.23 1.12 13.08
C ARG A 410 -70.84 1.64 12.73
N ILE A 411 -70.58 1.89 11.44
CA ILE A 411 -69.30 2.42 10.94
C ILE A 411 -69.04 3.85 11.46
N ALA A 412 -70.08 4.68 11.58
CA ALA A 412 -69.95 6.03 12.16
C ALA A 412 -69.57 5.97 13.66
N LYS A 413 -70.20 5.07 14.43
CA LYS A 413 -69.89 4.88 15.86
C LYS A 413 -68.46 4.35 16.08
N GLU A 414 -68.03 3.35 15.31
CA GLU A 414 -66.67 2.80 15.39
C GLU A 414 -65.58 3.84 15.05
N ARG A 415 -65.83 4.69 14.04
CA ARG A 415 -64.93 5.80 13.69
C ARG A 415 -64.87 6.85 14.80
N ALA A 416 -66.01 7.25 15.37
CA ALA A 416 -66.06 8.21 16.46
C ALA A 416 -65.31 7.75 17.73
N GLU A 417 -65.34 6.43 18.02
CA GLU A 417 -64.57 5.85 19.13
C GLU A 417 -63.06 5.83 18.87
N LYS A 418 -62.64 5.43 17.66
CA LYS A 418 -61.23 5.49 17.24
C LYS A 418 -60.67 6.92 17.27
N ASP A 419 -61.42 7.89 16.75
CA ASP A 419 -61.09 9.32 16.82
C ASP A 419 -60.91 9.79 18.27
N ARG A 420 -61.73 9.30 19.22
CA ARG A 420 -61.62 9.67 20.64
C ARG A 420 -60.36 9.09 21.27
N LEU A 421 -60.07 7.82 21.04
CA LEU A 421 -58.88 7.13 21.55
C LEU A 421 -57.58 7.71 20.97
N GLU A 422 -57.58 8.08 19.68
CA GLU A 422 -56.42 8.70 19.04
C GLU A 422 -56.17 10.13 19.57
N ARG A 423 -57.22 10.94 19.76
CA ARG A 423 -57.11 12.25 20.42
C ARG A 423 -56.57 12.13 21.85
N GLU A 424 -56.99 11.13 22.61
CA GLU A 424 -56.49 10.88 23.98
C GLU A 424 -54.99 10.48 23.98
N ARG A 425 -54.57 9.62 23.05
CA ARG A 425 -53.14 9.27 22.86
C ARG A 425 -52.31 10.48 22.45
N ILE A 426 -52.81 11.31 21.53
CA ILE A 426 -52.14 12.55 21.10
C ILE A 426 -52.03 13.55 22.26
N ALA A 427 -53.03 13.63 23.14
CA ALA A 427 -52.97 14.48 24.35
C ALA A 427 -51.86 14.00 25.31
N LYS A 428 -51.84 12.70 25.65
CA LYS A 428 -50.83 12.10 26.54
C LYS A 428 -49.41 12.20 25.97
N GLU A 429 -49.25 12.05 24.65
CA GLU A 429 -47.94 12.21 24.00
C GLU A 429 -47.48 13.68 23.95
N ARG A 430 -48.40 14.63 23.75
CA ARG A 430 -48.09 16.07 23.86
C ARG A 430 -47.66 16.45 25.28
N GLU A 431 -48.27 15.87 26.31
CA GLU A 431 -47.88 16.08 27.71
C GLU A 431 -46.46 15.54 28.00
N ARG A 432 -46.15 14.33 27.52
CA ARG A 432 -44.77 13.79 27.57
C ARG A 432 -43.78 14.70 26.86
N ILE A 433 -44.10 15.18 25.65
CA ILE A 433 -43.23 16.09 24.87
C ILE A 433 -43.04 17.44 25.59
N ALA A 434 -44.02 17.94 26.34
CA ALA A 434 -43.87 19.14 27.15
C ALA A 434 -42.86 18.92 28.30
N LYS A 435 -43.05 17.86 29.10
CA LYS A 435 -42.17 17.49 30.22
C LYS A 435 -40.73 17.15 29.76
N GLU A 436 -40.59 16.51 28.60
CA GLU A 436 -39.29 16.22 27.98
C GLU A 436 -38.56 17.51 27.56
N LYS A 437 -39.28 18.49 26.99
CA LYS A 437 -38.70 19.80 26.62
C LYS A 437 -38.23 20.58 27.84
N GLU A 438 -39.03 20.62 28.90
CA GLU A 438 -38.68 21.30 30.15
C GLU A 438 -37.38 20.72 30.75
N ARG A 439 -37.27 19.38 30.80
CA ARG A 439 -36.03 18.72 31.25
C ARG A 439 -34.82 19.04 30.35
N ILE A 440 -35.01 19.08 29.03
CA ILE A 440 -33.97 19.48 28.06
C ILE A 440 -33.56 20.95 28.21
N GLU A 441 -34.46 21.83 28.66
CA GLU A 441 -34.17 23.24 28.90
C GLU A 441 -33.37 23.46 30.19
N GLN A 442 -33.74 22.75 31.26
CA GLN A 442 -32.94 22.68 32.50
C GLN A 442 -31.53 22.10 32.25
N GLU A 443 -31.43 21.00 31.49
CA GLU A 443 -30.15 20.35 31.14
C GLU A 443 -29.25 21.25 30.27
N LYS A 444 -29.81 22.16 29.46
CA LYS A 444 -29.05 23.18 28.74
C LYS A 444 -28.51 24.27 29.67
N LEU A 445 -29.34 24.79 30.57
CA LEU A 445 -28.94 25.79 31.57
C LEU A 445 -27.80 25.27 32.46
N GLU A 446 -27.86 24.01 32.88
CA GLU A 446 -26.78 23.37 33.63
C GLU A 446 -25.50 23.20 32.80
N LYS A 447 -25.62 22.76 31.54
CA LYS A 447 -24.48 22.64 30.62
C LYS A 447 -23.82 23.99 30.33
N GLU A 448 -24.59 25.05 30.13
CA GLU A 448 -24.05 26.40 29.95
C GLU A 448 -23.33 26.89 31.22
N ARG A 449 -23.87 26.60 32.41
CA ARG A 449 -23.19 26.93 33.68
C ARG A 449 -21.85 26.19 33.82
N LEU A 450 -21.83 24.89 33.50
CA LEU A 450 -20.61 24.07 33.49
C LEU A 450 -19.61 24.48 32.41
N GLU A 451 -20.07 25.01 31.27
CA GLU A 451 -19.21 25.53 30.19
C GLU A 451 -18.58 26.87 30.58
N ARG A 452 -19.35 27.79 31.18
CA ARG A 452 -18.84 29.04 31.77
C ARG A 452 -17.80 28.76 32.87
N GLU A 453 -18.07 27.81 33.77
CA GLU A 453 -17.14 27.42 34.83
C GLU A 453 -15.83 26.82 34.28
N LYS A 454 -15.90 26.04 33.19
CA LYS A 454 -14.72 25.51 32.49
C LYS A 454 -13.91 26.61 31.81
N LEU A 455 -14.57 27.56 31.14
CA LEU A 455 -13.93 28.74 30.54
C LEU A 455 -13.20 29.59 31.58
N GLU A 456 -13.76 29.76 32.77
CA GLU A 456 -13.10 30.47 33.88
C GLU A 456 -11.88 29.70 34.42
N LYS A 457 -12.01 28.39 34.64
CA LYS A 457 -10.87 27.53 35.05
C LYS A 457 -9.77 27.50 33.98
N GLU A 458 -10.13 27.50 32.70
CA GLU A 458 -9.19 27.57 31.59
C GLU A 458 -8.49 28.94 31.51
N ARG A 459 -9.21 30.04 31.77
CA ARG A 459 -8.62 31.40 31.89
C ARG A 459 -7.58 31.45 33.01
N ILE A 460 -7.92 30.97 34.20
CA ILE A 460 -7.01 30.93 35.37
C ILE A 460 -5.79 30.04 35.08
N ALA A 461 -5.98 28.89 34.43
CA ALA A 461 -4.90 28.01 34.01
C ALA A 461 -3.95 28.67 32.99
N LYS A 462 -4.49 29.42 32.00
CA LYS A 462 -3.69 30.18 31.03
C LYS A 462 -2.89 31.30 31.68
N GLU A 463 -3.50 32.06 32.58
CA GLU A 463 -2.81 33.13 33.32
C GLU A 463 -1.66 32.58 34.17
N LYS A 464 -1.87 31.44 34.84
CA LYS A 464 -0.81 30.75 35.59
C LYS A 464 0.30 30.25 34.66
N ALA A 465 -0.06 29.61 33.54
CA ALA A 465 0.92 29.13 32.56
C ALA A 465 1.75 30.25 31.92
N GLU A 466 1.18 31.45 31.75
CA GLU A 466 1.91 32.64 31.29
C GLU A 466 2.88 33.17 32.35
N LYS A 467 2.47 33.22 33.62
CA LYS A 467 3.36 33.57 34.74
C LYS A 467 4.53 32.58 34.86
N ASP A 468 4.24 31.27 34.82
CA ASP A 468 5.25 30.21 34.80
C ASP A 468 6.19 30.32 33.58
N ARG A 469 5.69 30.74 32.41
CA ARG A 469 6.50 30.98 31.20
C ARG A 469 7.45 32.17 31.39
N LEU A 470 6.95 33.30 31.89
CA LEU A 470 7.73 34.52 32.12
C LEU A 470 8.82 34.29 33.19
N GLU A 471 8.53 33.52 34.22
CA GLU A 471 9.53 33.17 35.24
C GLU A 471 10.61 32.23 34.69
N ARG A 472 10.24 31.22 33.90
CA ARG A 472 11.20 30.37 33.16
C ARG A 472 12.07 31.18 32.20
N GLU A 473 11.52 32.19 31.53
CA GLU A 473 12.26 33.08 30.63
C GLU A 473 13.26 33.97 31.40
N ARG A 474 12.89 34.49 32.58
CA ARG A 474 13.82 35.20 33.48
C ARG A 474 14.95 34.29 33.96
N ILE A 475 14.64 33.07 34.37
CA ILE A 475 15.63 32.07 34.79
C ILE A 475 16.57 31.69 33.63
N ALA A 476 16.06 31.58 32.40
CA ALA A 476 16.87 31.33 31.21
C ALA A 476 17.85 32.49 30.93
N LYS A 477 17.36 33.73 30.95
CA LYS A 477 18.18 34.95 30.74
C LYS A 477 19.27 35.11 31.81
N GLU A 478 18.98 34.80 33.07
CA GLU A 478 20.00 34.86 34.13
C GLU A 478 21.02 33.72 34.03
N ARG A 479 20.60 32.50 33.66
CA ARG A 479 21.52 31.40 33.32
C ARG A 479 22.43 31.74 32.15
N GLU A 480 21.91 32.46 31.15
CA GLU A 480 22.71 32.94 30.01
C GLU A 480 23.76 33.99 30.43
N ARG A 481 23.40 34.93 31.31
CA ARG A 481 24.38 35.87 31.91
C ARG A 481 25.48 35.13 32.67
N ILE A 482 25.13 34.11 33.45
CA ILE A 482 26.09 33.27 34.19
C ILE A 482 26.99 32.47 33.23
N ALA A 483 26.45 31.95 32.12
CA ALA A 483 27.24 31.26 31.09
C ALA A 483 28.25 32.20 30.42
N ARG A 484 27.81 33.37 29.93
CA ARG A 484 28.67 34.40 29.33
C ARG A 484 29.72 34.94 30.30
N ALA A 485 29.43 34.97 31.61
CA ALA A 485 30.40 35.35 32.64
C ALA A 485 31.47 34.27 32.86
N LYS A 486 31.10 32.99 32.87
CA LYS A 486 32.05 31.86 32.93
C LYS A 486 32.96 31.82 31.71
N GLU A 487 32.40 31.99 30.51
CA GLU A 487 33.13 32.01 29.25
C GLU A 487 34.21 33.10 29.22
N ARG A 488 33.92 34.30 29.75
CA ARG A 488 34.92 35.37 29.92
C ARG A 488 36.06 35.00 30.88
N ILE A 489 35.75 34.38 32.02
CA ILE A 489 36.76 33.93 33.00
C ILE A 489 37.63 32.82 32.40
N GLU A 490 37.07 31.98 31.54
CA GLU A 490 37.78 30.91 30.84
C GLU A 490 38.68 31.47 29.72
N GLN A 491 38.22 32.51 29.01
CA GLN A 491 39.03 33.28 28.06
C GLN A 491 40.21 34.01 28.74
N GLU A 492 40.00 34.71 29.87
CA GLU A 492 41.08 35.34 30.65
C GLU A 492 42.14 34.32 31.13
N LYS A 493 41.71 33.11 31.52
CA LYS A 493 42.63 32.03 31.89
C LYS A 493 43.44 31.54 30.69
N ALA A 494 42.79 31.28 29.57
CA ALA A 494 43.44 30.83 28.35
C ALA A 494 44.42 31.88 27.77
N GLU A 495 44.14 33.17 27.95
CA GLU A 495 45.05 34.24 27.55
C GLU A 495 46.29 34.33 28.47
N LYS A 496 46.13 34.22 29.79
CA LYS A 496 47.26 34.13 30.73
C LYS A 496 48.13 32.90 30.46
N GLU A 497 47.51 31.74 30.26
CA GLU A 497 48.22 30.49 29.94
C GLU A 497 48.94 30.57 28.58
N ARG A 498 48.46 31.38 27.63
CA ARG A 498 49.18 31.70 26.38
C ARG A 498 50.38 32.60 26.60
N GLN A 499 50.25 33.66 27.40
CA GLN A 499 51.35 34.58 27.72
C GLN A 499 52.50 33.84 28.42
N GLU A 500 52.16 32.99 29.41
CA GLU A 500 53.11 32.14 30.14
C GLU A 500 53.83 31.15 29.20
N LYS A 501 53.10 30.50 28.28
CA LYS A 501 53.70 29.63 27.24
C LYS A 501 54.55 30.38 26.24
N GLU A 502 54.22 31.62 25.87
CA GLU A 502 55.06 32.44 24.99
C GLU A 502 56.37 32.86 25.67
N GLN A 503 56.33 33.05 26.99
CA GLN A 503 57.51 33.37 27.80
C GLN A 503 58.47 32.17 27.86
N ILE A 504 57.97 30.98 28.21
CA ILE A 504 58.73 29.72 28.19
C ILE A 504 59.29 29.43 26.78
N ALA A 505 58.51 29.65 25.73
CA ALA A 505 58.94 29.43 24.34
C ALA A 505 60.04 30.39 23.87
N LYS A 506 60.23 31.55 24.53
CA LYS A 506 61.37 32.46 24.28
C LYS A 506 62.64 31.97 24.97
N GLU A 507 62.52 31.45 26.19
CA GLU A 507 63.65 30.87 26.95
C GLU A 507 64.20 29.61 26.27
N GLU A 508 63.34 28.66 25.88
CA GLU A 508 63.75 27.48 25.10
C GLU A 508 64.46 27.84 23.79
N ARG A 509 64.05 28.93 23.14
CA ARG A 509 64.67 29.40 21.89
C ARG A 509 66.09 29.93 22.11
N ALA A 510 66.33 30.60 23.24
CA ALA A 510 67.65 31.07 23.62
C ALA A 510 68.59 29.89 23.96
N GLU A 511 68.10 28.87 24.67
CA GLU A 511 68.89 27.68 25.01
C GLU A 511 69.23 26.83 23.78
N LYS A 512 68.26 26.56 22.90
CA LYS A 512 68.50 25.82 21.64
C LYS A 512 69.51 26.52 20.73
N LEU A 513 69.57 27.85 20.75
CA LEU A 513 70.58 28.63 20.00
C LEU A 513 72.00 28.51 20.61
N ARG A 514 72.13 28.23 21.92
CA ARG A 514 73.42 27.89 22.57
C ARG A 514 73.88 26.50 22.16
N LEU A 515 73.04 25.48 22.38
CA LEU A 515 73.38 24.08 22.11
C LEU A 515 73.64 23.77 20.63
N GLY A 516 72.94 24.47 19.71
CA GLY A 516 73.15 24.30 18.26
C GLY A 516 74.56 24.69 17.79
N LYS A 517 75.19 25.69 18.41
CA LYS A 517 76.55 26.12 18.07
C LYS A 517 77.63 25.15 18.56
N GLU A 518 77.33 24.31 19.54
CA GLU A 518 78.29 23.39 20.15
C GLU A 518 78.38 22.04 19.41
N ARG A 519 77.29 21.62 18.73
CA ARG A 519 77.27 20.36 17.95
C ARG A 519 77.98 20.47 16.60
N LEU A 520 77.82 21.60 15.90
CA LEU A 520 78.48 21.87 14.61
C LEU A 520 80.02 21.84 14.67
N ALA A 521 80.61 21.94 15.86
CA ALA A 521 82.06 21.83 16.08
C ALA A 521 82.57 20.38 16.19
N LYS A 522 81.73 19.40 16.54
CA LYS A 522 82.15 18.01 16.85
C LYS A 522 81.83 16.96 15.78
N GLU A 523 81.07 17.34 14.77
CA GLU A 523 80.71 16.45 13.65
C GLU A 523 81.73 16.50 12.50
N LYS A 524 82.53 17.57 12.43
CA LYS A 524 83.55 17.80 11.39
C LYS A 524 84.87 17.03 11.58
N GLU A 525 84.98 16.22 12.63
CA GLU A 525 86.21 15.52 13.06
C GLU A 525 86.15 13.99 12.85
N ARG A 526 85.02 13.46 12.36
CA ARG A 526 84.80 12.01 12.15
C ARG A 526 84.81 11.54 10.68
N MET A 527 85.06 12.45 9.73
CA MET A 527 84.93 12.19 8.28
C MET A 527 86.25 11.89 7.55
N ASP A 528 87.33 11.58 8.27
CA ASP A 528 88.69 11.50 7.71
C ASP A 528 89.42 10.15 7.98
N LYS A 529 88.68 9.03 8.09
CA LYS A 529 89.31 7.70 8.17
C LYS A 529 88.46 6.55 7.61
N ALA A 530 89.15 5.65 6.91
CA ALA A 530 88.67 4.37 6.34
C ALA A 530 87.85 4.44 5.03
N ALA A 531 88.48 4.95 3.97
CA ALA A 531 88.25 4.40 2.62
C ALA A 531 89.43 3.47 2.28
N LYS A 532 89.18 2.15 2.13
CA LYS A 532 90.13 1.21 1.51
C LYS A 532 89.45 -0.12 1.14
N ASP A 533 89.99 -0.75 0.09
CA ASP A 533 89.84 -2.17 -0.29
C ASP A 533 88.36 -2.65 -0.44
N LYS A 534 87.65 -2.48 -1.57
CA LYS A 534 87.89 -2.79 -3.01
C LYS A 534 87.56 -4.27 -3.37
N GLU A 535 86.68 -4.43 -4.36
CA GLU A 535 86.43 -5.59 -5.27
C GLU A 535 86.67 -7.03 -4.76
N ASP A 536 85.67 -7.92 -4.93
CA ASP A 536 85.68 -8.82 -6.10
C ASP A 536 84.31 -9.51 -6.37
N ARG A 537 84.14 -9.98 -7.62
CA ARG A 537 83.23 -11.06 -8.12
C ARG A 537 81.69 -10.91 -8.12
N GLU A 538 81.21 -10.51 -9.29
CA GLU A 538 80.25 -11.33 -10.08
C GLU A 538 81.01 -12.59 -10.62
N THR A 539 80.46 -13.78 -10.87
CA THR A 539 79.46 -14.19 -11.88
C THR A 539 79.21 -15.72 -11.78
N MET A 540 78.34 -16.27 -12.65
CA MET A 540 77.94 -17.68 -12.81
C MET A 540 76.92 -18.19 -11.76
N GLU A 541 75.97 -19.08 -12.09
CA GLU A 541 75.71 -19.79 -13.36
C GLU A 541 74.19 -19.95 -13.61
N ARG A 542 73.79 -20.26 -14.85
CA ARG A 542 72.40 -20.61 -15.22
C ARG A 542 72.29 -22.08 -15.62
N GLU A 543 71.12 -22.65 -15.36
CA GLU A 543 70.56 -23.87 -15.97
C GLU A 543 71.27 -25.22 -15.74
N ARG A 544 70.53 -26.15 -15.10
CA ARG A 544 70.37 -27.52 -15.60
C ARG A 544 69.05 -28.13 -15.13
N THR A 545 68.61 -29.18 -15.81
CA THR A 545 67.18 -29.49 -15.98
C THR A 545 66.75 -30.88 -15.50
N ALA A 546 65.47 -30.94 -15.10
CA ALA A 546 64.54 -32.06 -15.21
C ALA A 546 64.99 -33.49 -14.88
N SER A 547 64.52 -34.00 -13.73
CA SER A 547 63.85 -35.31 -13.69
C SER A 547 62.91 -35.43 -12.50
N GLU A 548 61.60 -35.52 -12.77
CA GLU A 548 60.64 -36.45 -12.15
C GLU A 548 59.21 -36.10 -12.58
N ARG A 549 58.67 -36.89 -13.51
CA ARG A 549 57.23 -37.00 -13.76
C ARG A 549 56.85 -38.48 -13.76
N ALA A 550 55.65 -38.75 -13.24
CA ALA A 550 54.95 -40.02 -13.28
C ALA A 550 55.61 -41.23 -12.59
N ARG A 551 55.15 -41.48 -11.35
CA ARG A 551 54.66 -42.82 -10.95
C ARG A 551 53.44 -42.67 -10.03
N ASN A 552 52.61 -43.71 -10.01
CA ASN A 552 51.51 -43.93 -9.06
C ASN A 552 50.30 -42.98 -9.11
N ALA A 553 49.70 -42.84 -10.28
CA ALA A 553 48.25 -42.59 -10.38
C ALA A 553 47.51 -43.93 -10.55
N GLU A 554 47.18 -44.65 -9.46
CA GLU A 554 46.35 -45.87 -9.58
C GLU A 554 45.57 -46.32 -8.32
N LYS A 555 45.03 -45.39 -7.50
CA LYS A 555 44.09 -45.80 -6.41
C LYS A 555 43.05 -44.79 -5.92
N ASN A 556 42.36 -44.07 -6.82
CA ASN A 556 41.16 -43.32 -6.39
C ASN A 556 40.04 -43.10 -7.44
N GLU A 557 40.02 -43.84 -8.55
CA GLU A 557 39.07 -43.61 -9.66
C GLU A 557 37.60 -44.03 -9.38
N ARG A 558 37.25 -44.34 -8.13
CA ARG A 558 35.86 -44.58 -7.70
C ARG A 558 35.30 -43.59 -6.66
N LEU A 559 36.13 -42.75 -6.03
CA LEU A 559 35.63 -41.60 -5.24
C LEU A 559 35.56 -40.29 -6.06
N GLY A 560 36.09 -40.27 -7.28
CA GLY A 560 36.11 -39.09 -8.14
C GLY A 560 34.72 -38.68 -8.63
N LYS A 561 33.93 -39.61 -9.18
CA LYS A 561 32.74 -39.29 -10.00
C LYS A 561 31.56 -38.70 -9.21
N GLU A 562 31.30 -39.16 -7.98
CA GLU A 562 30.26 -38.55 -7.13
C GLU A 562 30.63 -37.13 -6.68
N LYS A 563 31.88 -36.93 -6.24
CA LYS A 563 32.37 -35.61 -5.84
C LYS A 563 32.49 -34.67 -7.04
N GLN A 564 32.88 -35.16 -8.21
CA GLN A 564 32.87 -34.37 -9.45
C GLN A 564 31.44 -34.00 -9.87
N ASN A 565 30.45 -34.88 -9.77
CA ASN A 565 29.06 -34.53 -10.07
C ASN A 565 28.47 -33.53 -9.07
N GLN A 566 28.77 -33.66 -7.76
CA GLN A 566 28.40 -32.64 -6.77
C GLN A 566 29.09 -31.30 -7.03
N LEU A 567 30.38 -31.30 -7.33
CA LEU A 567 31.15 -30.08 -7.63
C LEU A 567 30.70 -29.44 -8.94
N LEU A 568 30.35 -30.23 -9.96
CA LEU A 568 29.81 -29.77 -11.24
C LEU A 568 28.41 -29.18 -11.04
N MET A 569 27.54 -29.82 -10.24
CA MET A 569 26.25 -29.25 -9.87
C MET A 569 26.41 -27.91 -9.12
N TYR A 570 27.38 -27.82 -8.20
CA TYR A 570 27.70 -26.57 -7.49
C TYR A 570 28.23 -25.49 -8.43
N LEU A 571 29.22 -25.80 -9.27
CA LEU A 571 29.82 -24.88 -10.24
C LEU A 571 28.80 -24.41 -11.27
N PHE A 572 27.94 -25.30 -11.76
CA PHE A 572 26.87 -24.94 -12.69
C PHE A 572 25.86 -24.02 -11.97
N LEU A 573 25.38 -24.36 -10.77
CA LEU A 573 24.52 -23.49 -9.96
C LEU A 573 25.14 -22.11 -9.68
N HIS A 574 26.46 -22.04 -9.44
CA HIS A 574 27.16 -20.79 -9.17
C HIS A 574 27.32 -19.93 -10.43
N SER A 575 27.71 -20.55 -11.56
CA SER A 575 27.76 -19.92 -12.88
C SER A 575 26.38 -19.47 -13.37
N PHE A 576 25.32 -20.18 -12.98
CA PHE A 576 23.94 -19.81 -13.27
C PHE A 576 23.40 -18.68 -12.40
N LEU A 577 23.84 -18.61 -11.14
CA LEU A 577 23.55 -17.47 -10.28
C LEU A 577 24.20 -16.18 -10.84
N LEU A 578 25.32 -16.29 -11.54
CA LEU A 578 25.96 -15.19 -12.27
C LEU A 578 25.15 -14.73 -13.50
N THR A 579 24.60 -15.63 -14.32
CA THR A 579 23.72 -15.23 -15.44
C THR A 579 22.33 -14.75 -14.98
N PHE A 580 21.84 -15.25 -13.84
CA PHE A 580 20.65 -14.72 -13.15
C PHE A 580 20.82 -13.23 -12.79
N ILE A 581 22.00 -12.83 -12.31
CA ILE A 581 22.35 -11.43 -12.01
C ILE A 581 22.45 -10.56 -13.28
N GLN A 582 22.73 -11.16 -14.45
CA GLN A 582 22.82 -10.45 -15.74
C GLN A 582 21.45 -10.24 -16.46
N GLY A 583 20.32 -10.56 -15.82
CA GLY A 583 18.99 -10.27 -16.36
C GLY A 583 18.56 -11.12 -17.58
N LYS A 584 19.36 -12.13 -17.96
CA LYS A 584 19.12 -13.03 -19.11
C LYS A 584 18.13 -14.16 -18.79
N VAL A 585 16.96 -13.81 -18.28
CA VAL A 585 15.93 -14.74 -17.75
C VAL A 585 15.53 -15.85 -18.74
N GLU A 586 15.54 -15.57 -20.05
CA GLU A 586 15.15 -16.55 -21.09
C GLU A 586 16.23 -17.57 -21.42
N GLU A 587 17.51 -17.20 -21.30
CA GLU A 587 18.64 -18.15 -21.34
C GLU A 587 18.64 -18.98 -20.04
N ALA A 588 18.35 -18.32 -18.91
CA ALA A 588 18.23 -18.97 -17.61
C ALA A 588 17.11 -20.04 -17.58
N LEU A 589 15.96 -19.80 -18.24
CA LEU A 589 14.89 -20.80 -18.26
C LEU A 589 15.32 -22.06 -19.02
N LYS A 590 15.88 -21.89 -20.21
CA LYS A 590 16.30 -23.00 -21.09
C LYS A 590 17.31 -23.92 -20.41
N ALA A 591 18.30 -23.37 -19.71
CA ALA A 591 19.30 -24.21 -19.05
C ALA A 591 18.85 -24.77 -17.69
N PHE A 592 17.89 -24.16 -16.98
CA PHE A 592 17.19 -24.90 -15.91
C PHE A 592 16.30 -26.02 -16.46
N GLU A 593 15.69 -25.88 -17.65
CA GLU A 593 14.98 -26.99 -18.30
C GLU A 593 15.92 -28.13 -18.68
N LEU A 594 17.10 -27.83 -19.23
CA LEU A 594 18.14 -28.84 -19.50
C LEU A 594 18.64 -29.51 -18.20
N LEU A 595 18.89 -28.76 -17.12
CA LEU A 595 19.24 -29.32 -15.81
C LEU A 595 18.16 -30.25 -15.26
N VAL A 596 16.88 -29.89 -15.40
CA VAL A 596 15.74 -30.70 -14.95
C VAL A 596 15.51 -31.92 -15.86
N GLN A 597 15.91 -31.88 -17.13
CA GLN A 597 15.95 -33.06 -18.01
C GLN A 597 17.09 -34.02 -17.64
N GLN A 598 18.29 -33.49 -17.34
CA GLN A 598 19.46 -34.29 -16.94
C GLN A 598 19.33 -34.86 -15.52
N TYR A 599 18.73 -34.11 -14.60
CA TYR A 599 18.58 -34.48 -13.19
C TYR A 599 17.11 -34.32 -12.71
N PRO A 600 16.16 -35.16 -13.18
CA PRO A 600 14.73 -34.98 -12.90
C PRO A 600 14.36 -34.98 -11.41
N GLN A 601 15.17 -35.64 -10.58
CA GLN A 601 14.98 -35.74 -9.13
C GLN A 601 15.66 -34.59 -8.35
N SER A 602 16.43 -33.69 -8.99
CA SER A 602 17.15 -32.62 -8.29
C SER A 602 16.18 -31.50 -7.86
N PRO A 603 15.89 -31.34 -6.55
CA PRO A 603 14.88 -30.38 -6.15
C PRO A 603 15.39 -28.94 -6.23
N ARG A 604 16.71 -28.73 -6.08
CA ARG A 604 17.34 -27.43 -6.28
C ARG A 604 17.28 -27.00 -7.75
N ALA A 605 17.38 -27.91 -8.71
CA ALA A 605 17.16 -27.60 -10.13
C ALA A 605 15.69 -27.27 -10.42
N ARG A 606 14.74 -28.04 -9.86
CA ARG A 606 13.30 -27.76 -10.01
C ARG A 606 12.90 -26.43 -9.38
N TYR A 607 13.43 -26.11 -8.19
CA TYR A 607 13.23 -24.81 -7.53
C TYR A 607 13.84 -23.66 -8.32
N GLY A 608 15.08 -23.82 -8.81
CA GLY A 608 15.73 -22.82 -9.66
C GLY A 608 14.93 -22.53 -10.93
N LYS A 609 14.37 -23.57 -11.56
CA LYS A 609 13.41 -23.40 -12.66
C LYS A 609 12.19 -22.57 -12.23
N ALA A 610 11.58 -22.88 -11.10
CA ALA A 610 10.41 -22.17 -10.60
C ALA A 610 10.68 -20.68 -10.29
N GLN A 611 11.88 -20.35 -9.78
CA GLN A 611 12.32 -18.95 -9.63
C GLN A 611 12.33 -18.24 -10.99
N VAL A 612 12.99 -18.82 -11.98
CA VAL A 612 13.12 -18.20 -13.31
C VAL A 612 11.79 -18.15 -14.07
N GLU A 613 10.86 -19.09 -13.85
CA GLU A 613 9.47 -18.99 -14.35
C GLU A 613 8.69 -17.83 -13.68
N ASP A 614 8.93 -17.56 -12.39
CA ASP A 614 8.33 -16.45 -11.63
C ASP A 614 8.88 -15.09 -12.09
N ASP A 615 10.21 -14.96 -12.21
CA ASP A 615 10.87 -13.75 -12.71
C ASP A 615 10.49 -13.46 -14.18
N LEU A 616 10.36 -14.51 -15.01
CA LEU A 616 9.86 -14.38 -16.38
C LEU A 616 8.37 -13.99 -16.41
N ALA A 617 7.58 -14.44 -15.44
CA ALA A 617 6.19 -14.01 -15.30
C ALA A 617 6.07 -12.55 -14.88
N GLU A 618 6.95 -12.03 -14.02
CA GLU A 618 7.01 -10.60 -13.70
C GLU A 618 7.50 -9.78 -14.92
N LYS A 619 8.56 -10.21 -15.62
CA LYS A 619 9.07 -9.59 -16.86
C LYS A 619 8.01 -9.49 -17.95
N LEU A 620 7.29 -10.58 -18.23
CA LEU A 620 6.24 -10.65 -19.25
C LEU A 620 4.87 -10.16 -18.76
N ARG A 621 4.72 -9.90 -17.45
CA ARG A 621 3.44 -9.63 -16.76
C ARG A 621 2.37 -10.70 -17.06
N SER A 622 2.78 -11.96 -17.11
CA SER A 622 1.97 -13.10 -17.58
C SER A 622 1.49 -13.99 -16.44
N ASN A 623 0.18 -13.95 -16.17
CA ASN A 623 -0.47 -14.81 -15.17
C ASN A 623 -0.34 -16.31 -15.51
N ASP A 624 -0.27 -16.67 -16.79
CA ASP A 624 -0.14 -18.07 -17.22
C ASP A 624 1.28 -18.59 -16.98
N MET A 625 2.31 -17.76 -17.16
CA MET A 625 3.68 -18.10 -16.76
C MET A 625 3.77 -18.22 -15.22
N LEU A 626 3.14 -17.30 -14.48
CA LEU A 626 3.13 -17.38 -13.02
C LEU A 626 2.42 -18.64 -12.51
N GLN A 627 1.40 -19.11 -13.22
CA GLN A 627 0.72 -20.35 -12.91
C GLN A 627 1.57 -21.61 -13.22
N LYS A 628 2.54 -21.54 -14.15
CA LYS A 628 3.57 -22.58 -14.28
C LYS A 628 4.50 -22.57 -13.07
N ALA A 629 5.05 -21.40 -12.70
CA ALA A 629 5.91 -21.28 -11.53
C ALA A 629 5.26 -21.82 -10.25
N ILE A 630 3.99 -21.50 -9.98
CA ILE A 630 3.20 -22.03 -8.85
C ILE A 630 3.09 -23.57 -8.84
N ASN A 631 3.11 -24.22 -10.01
CA ASN A 631 3.11 -25.68 -10.14
C ASN A 631 4.54 -26.23 -9.97
N THR A 632 5.55 -25.59 -10.57
CA THR A 632 6.96 -26.02 -10.45
C THR A 632 7.49 -25.85 -9.02
N TYR A 633 7.07 -24.82 -8.28
CA TYR A 633 7.34 -24.69 -6.84
C TYR A 633 6.68 -25.80 -6.01
N ARG A 634 5.50 -26.30 -6.41
CA ARG A 634 4.88 -27.47 -5.76
C ARG A 634 5.75 -28.71 -5.97
N GLU A 635 6.10 -28.97 -7.23
CA GLU A 635 6.93 -30.12 -7.63
C GLU A 635 8.28 -30.11 -6.92
N ALA A 636 8.95 -28.94 -6.83
CA ALA A 636 10.21 -28.78 -6.11
C ALA A 636 10.12 -29.10 -4.59
N ALA A 637 8.92 -29.10 -4.01
CA ALA A 637 8.64 -29.45 -2.62
C ALA A 637 7.99 -30.86 -2.44
N GLU A 638 7.83 -31.61 -3.53
CA GLU A 638 7.23 -32.96 -3.57
C GLU A 638 8.20 -34.03 -4.12
N LEU A 639 9.43 -33.62 -4.48
CA LEU A 639 10.54 -34.50 -4.84
C LEU A 639 11.17 -35.19 -3.60
N PRO A 640 11.91 -36.30 -3.78
CA PRO A 640 12.71 -36.92 -2.72
C PRO A 640 13.92 -36.03 -2.32
N ASP A 641 14.49 -36.31 -1.16
CA ASP A 641 15.73 -35.70 -0.62
C ASP A 641 15.76 -34.15 -0.58
N VAL A 642 14.57 -33.53 -0.49
CA VAL A 642 14.41 -32.08 -0.30
C VAL A 642 14.81 -31.67 1.12
N THR A 643 15.66 -30.64 1.26
CA THR A 643 15.97 -30.05 2.57
C THR A 643 14.80 -29.24 3.12
N SER A 644 14.63 -29.21 4.45
CA SER A 644 13.61 -28.42 5.17
C SER A 644 13.45 -27.00 4.62
N ASP A 645 14.57 -26.34 4.40
CA ASP A 645 14.61 -24.90 4.09
C ASP A 645 14.19 -24.66 2.63
N LEU A 646 14.42 -25.65 1.76
CA LEU A 646 13.94 -25.66 0.39
C LEU A 646 12.43 -25.96 0.31
N VAL A 647 11.89 -26.86 1.15
CA VAL A 647 10.42 -27.01 1.32
C VAL A 647 9.82 -25.66 1.74
N ARG A 648 10.41 -25.02 2.76
CA ARG A 648 9.93 -23.77 3.33
C ARG A 648 9.91 -22.64 2.28
N ALA A 649 11.03 -22.45 1.58
CA ALA A 649 11.14 -21.44 0.52
C ALA A 649 10.17 -21.70 -0.64
N ALA A 650 10.12 -22.94 -1.15
CA ALA A 650 9.26 -23.33 -2.27
C ALA A 650 7.77 -23.15 -1.96
N LEU A 651 7.31 -23.66 -0.83
CA LEU A 651 5.89 -23.56 -0.46
C LEU A 651 5.51 -22.14 -0.01
N LYS A 652 6.39 -21.37 0.66
CA LYS A 652 6.09 -19.98 1.05
C LYS A 652 5.95 -19.11 -0.19
N ARG A 653 6.91 -19.18 -1.12
CA ARG A 653 6.83 -18.44 -2.37
C ARG A 653 5.61 -18.86 -3.20
N ARG A 654 5.31 -20.16 -3.27
CA ARG A 654 4.07 -20.66 -3.90
C ARG A 654 2.81 -20.04 -3.27
N ALA A 655 2.74 -19.95 -1.94
CA ALA A 655 1.61 -19.36 -1.23
C ALA A 655 1.46 -17.85 -1.51
N GLU A 656 2.55 -17.07 -1.54
CA GLU A 656 2.56 -15.65 -1.94
C GLU A 656 1.99 -15.48 -3.36
N ARG A 657 2.50 -16.26 -4.32
CA ARG A 657 2.13 -16.17 -5.74
C ARG A 657 0.67 -16.60 -5.97
N GLN A 658 0.17 -17.54 -5.18
CA GLN A 658 -1.25 -17.88 -5.16
C GLN A 658 -2.11 -16.73 -4.63
N GLN A 659 -1.69 -15.98 -3.60
CA GLN A 659 -2.42 -14.78 -3.14
C GLN A 659 -2.43 -13.68 -4.20
N PHE A 660 -1.29 -13.44 -4.87
CA PHE A 660 -1.17 -12.48 -5.96
C PHE A 660 -2.15 -12.77 -7.12
N LEU A 661 -2.33 -14.05 -7.51
CA LEU A 661 -3.33 -14.47 -8.50
C LEU A 661 -4.78 -14.53 -7.95
N GLY A 662 -5.04 -14.05 -6.72
CA GLY A 662 -6.36 -14.11 -6.07
C GLY A 662 -6.81 -15.51 -5.63
N ARG A 663 -5.94 -16.52 -5.70
CA ARG A 663 -6.24 -17.93 -5.41
C ARG A 663 -6.16 -18.24 -3.91
N MET A 664 -6.84 -17.44 -3.09
CA MET A 664 -6.70 -17.42 -1.63
C MET A 664 -6.88 -18.80 -0.97
N ARG A 665 -7.86 -19.60 -1.39
CA ARG A 665 -8.05 -20.98 -0.88
C ARG A 665 -6.86 -21.90 -1.15
N GLY A 666 -6.20 -21.75 -2.30
CA GLY A 666 -5.00 -22.53 -2.65
C GLY A 666 -3.77 -22.10 -1.88
N SER A 667 -3.68 -20.80 -1.54
CA SER A 667 -2.65 -20.29 -0.62
C SER A 667 -2.86 -20.82 0.80
N LEU A 668 -4.11 -20.78 1.30
CA LEU A 668 -4.45 -21.31 2.63
C LEU A 668 -4.01 -22.76 2.80
N MET A 669 -4.42 -23.68 1.90
CA MET A 669 -4.01 -25.09 1.95
C MET A 669 -2.49 -25.29 1.87
N THR A 670 -1.76 -24.34 1.28
CA THR A 670 -0.30 -24.37 1.18
C THR A 670 0.36 -23.89 2.47
N LEU A 671 -0.24 -22.91 3.15
CA LEU A 671 0.19 -22.41 4.47
C LEU A 671 -0.18 -23.40 5.59
N GLU A 672 -1.34 -24.05 5.51
CA GLU A 672 -1.73 -25.16 6.40
C GLU A 672 -0.72 -26.32 6.29
N LYS A 673 -0.36 -26.75 5.07
CA LYS A 673 0.70 -27.76 4.85
C LYS A 673 2.06 -27.29 5.39
N LEU A 674 2.39 -26.00 5.28
CA LEU A 674 3.63 -25.43 5.81
C LEU A 674 3.68 -25.46 7.34
N VAL A 675 2.63 -25.02 8.03
CA VAL A 675 2.56 -25.01 9.51
C VAL A 675 2.51 -26.45 10.06
N GLN A 676 1.93 -27.41 9.33
CA GLN A 676 2.01 -28.83 9.68
C GLN A 676 3.43 -29.41 9.59
N ILE A 677 4.27 -28.93 8.68
CA ILE A 677 5.68 -29.35 8.53
C ILE A 677 6.60 -28.57 9.50
N PHE A 678 6.27 -27.31 9.79
CA PHE A 678 7.06 -26.40 10.63
C PHE A 678 6.21 -25.77 11.76
N PRO A 679 5.74 -26.58 12.75
CA PRO A 679 4.84 -26.11 13.80
C PRO A 679 5.44 -25.05 14.73
N GLU A 680 6.77 -24.98 14.81
CA GLU A 680 7.51 -24.00 15.63
C GLU A 680 7.71 -22.64 14.92
N ASP A 681 7.41 -22.54 13.62
CA ASP A 681 7.64 -21.30 12.86
C ASP A 681 6.47 -20.31 13.04
N ILE A 682 6.67 -19.35 13.96
CA ILE A 682 5.73 -18.27 14.25
C ILE A 682 5.47 -17.39 13.02
N SER A 683 6.44 -17.19 12.11
CA SER A 683 6.20 -16.43 10.88
C SER A 683 5.19 -17.13 9.98
N LEU A 684 5.24 -18.47 9.89
CA LEU A 684 4.30 -19.24 9.07
C LEU A 684 2.90 -19.28 9.68
N LYS A 685 2.78 -19.29 11.02
CA LYS A 685 1.50 -19.07 11.70
C LYS A 685 0.94 -17.67 11.43
N ASN A 686 1.79 -16.64 11.51
CA ASN A 686 1.40 -15.27 11.19
C ASN A 686 0.94 -15.12 9.72
N ASP A 687 1.63 -15.73 8.76
CA ASP A 687 1.22 -15.77 7.34
C ASP A 687 -0.11 -16.54 7.14
N LEU A 688 -0.32 -17.64 7.86
CA LEU A 688 -1.57 -18.42 7.86
C LEU A 688 -2.75 -17.60 8.41
N GLY A 689 -2.54 -16.82 9.48
CA GLY A 689 -3.53 -15.89 10.01
C GLY A 689 -3.96 -14.83 8.98
N VAL A 690 -3.01 -14.31 8.19
CA VAL A 690 -3.31 -13.39 7.08
C VAL A 690 -4.13 -14.09 5.99
N ALA A 691 -3.82 -15.36 5.67
CA ALA A 691 -4.58 -16.11 4.66
C ALA A 691 -6.05 -16.37 5.06
N TYR A 692 -6.33 -16.64 6.34
CA TYR A 692 -7.70 -16.69 6.85
C TYR A 692 -8.41 -15.33 6.75
N LEU A 693 -7.73 -14.22 7.09
CA LEU A 693 -8.27 -12.86 6.93
C LEU A 693 -8.58 -12.51 5.46
N LEU A 694 -7.72 -12.90 4.51
CA LEU A 694 -7.94 -12.70 3.07
C LEU A 694 -9.11 -13.53 2.51
N LEU A 695 -9.55 -14.58 3.23
CA LEU A 695 -10.76 -15.34 2.93
C LEU A 695 -12.00 -14.81 3.67
N GLY A 696 -11.84 -13.86 4.58
CA GLY A 696 -12.91 -13.35 5.46
C GLY A 696 -13.21 -14.25 6.67
N ASP A 697 -12.41 -15.28 6.93
CA ASP A 697 -12.57 -16.10 8.13
C ASP A 697 -11.83 -15.48 9.33
N ASN A 698 -12.47 -14.48 9.91
CA ASN A 698 -12.01 -13.85 11.15
C ASN A 698 -11.89 -14.87 12.30
N LYS A 699 -12.65 -15.98 12.31
CA LYS A 699 -12.65 -16.96 13.40
C LYS A 699 -11.46 -17.92 13.30
N GLY A 700 -11.12 -18.37 12.10
CA GLY A 700 -9.89 -19.11 11.82
C GLY A 700 -8.67 -18.25 12.15
N ALA A 701 -8.61 -17.03 11.61
CA ALA A 701 -7.52 -16.09 11.88
C ALA A 701 -7.33 -15.82 13.38
N LYS A 702 -8.43 -15.64 14.12
CA LYS A 702 -8.39 -15.34 15.57
C LYS A 702 -7.65 -16.41 16.36
N LYS A 703 -8.00 -17.69 16.14
CA LYS A 703 -7.37 -18.82 16.82
C LYS A 703 -5.87 -18.89 16.55
N VAL A 704 -5.46 -18.68 15.30
CA VAL A 704 -4.03 -18.70 14.92
C VAL A 704 -3.25 -17.59 15.64
N TYR A 705 -3.81 -16.39 15.77
CA TYR A 705 -3.16 -15.32 16.54
C TYR A 705 -3.26 -15.52 18.07
N GLU A 706 -4.30 -16.18 18.57
CA GLU A 706 -4.39 -16.61 19.98
C GLU A 706 -3.30 -17.65 20.31
N GLU A 707 -3.08 -18.65 19.43
CA GLU A 707 -1.99 -19.62 19.53
C GLU A 707 -0.60 -18.97 19.44
N VAL A 708 -0.41 -18.00 18.53
CA VAL A 708 0.86 -17.24 18.45
C VAL A 708 1.08 -16.41 19.72
N LEU A 709 0.08 -15.69 20.23
CA LEU A 709 0.23 -14.84 21.42
C LEU A 709 0.39 -15.64 22.73
N VAL A 710 0.04 -16.93 22.73
CA VAL A 710 0.37 -17.87 23.83
C VAL A 710 1.83 -18.33 23.76
N ALA A 711 2.39 -18.51 22.56
CA ALA A 711 3.79 -18.92 22.36
C ALA A 711 4.78 -17.75 22.46
N ASP A 712 4.41 -16.59 21.91
CA ASP A 712 5.15 -15.33 21.93
C ASP A 712 4.19 -14.17 22.29
N PRO A 713 4.07 -13.84 23.59
CA PRO A 713 3.23 -12.72 24.05
C PRO A 713 3.76 -11.33 23.68
N VAL A 714 4.95 -11.21 23.07
CA VAL A 714 5.53 -9.93 22.66
C VAL A 714 5.14 -9.60 21.23
N ASN A 715 5.08 -10.61 20.35
CA ASN A 715 4.82 -10.57 18.90
C ASN A 715 3.92 -9.42 18.41
N GLY A 716 4.55 -8.32 18.00
CA GLY A 716 3.89 -7.13 17.49
C GLY A 716 2.99 -7.40 16.29
N PHE A 717 3.43 -8.26 15.35
CA PHE A 717 2.64 -8.66 14.18
C PHE A 717 1.34 -9.36 14.58
N ALA A 718 1.38 -10.33 15.49
CA ALA A 718 0.18 -11.00 15.98
C ALA A 718 -0.72 -10.04 16.78
N LYS A 719 -0.15 -9.13 17.58
CA LYS A 719 -0.91 -8.11 18.32
C LYS A 719 -1.72 -7.19 17.40
N VAL A 720 -1.13 -6.63 16.33
CA VAL A 720 -1.89 -5.74 15.43
C VAL A 720 -3.02 -6.48 14.70
N HIS A 721 -2.81 -7.74 14.28
CA HIS A 721 -3.84 -8.53 13.60
C HIS A 721 -4.93 -9.03 14.57
N TYR A 722 -4.57 -9.49 15.77
CA TYR A 722 -5.54 -9.86 16.80
C TYR A 722 -6.40 -8.66 17.23
N GLY A 723 -5.77 -7.51 17.47
CA GLY A 723 -6.48 -6.26 17.76
C GLY A 723 -7.41 -5.82 16.61
N PHE A 724 -6.98 -5.96 15.35
CA PHE A 724 -7.84 -5.74 14.18
C PHE A 724 -9.07 -6.67 14.18
N ILE A 725 -8.90 -7.96 14.49
CA ILE A 725 -9.99 -8.93 14.58
C ILE A 725 -10.95 -8.59 15.74
N LEU A 726 -10.44 -8.28 16.94
CA LEU A 726 -11.26 -7.84 18.07
C LEU A 726 -12.11 -6.62 17.70
N LYS A 727 -11.53 -5.67 16.94
CA LYS A 727 -12.27 -4.50 16.47
C LYS A 727 -13.35 -4.86 15.43
N ALA A 728 -13.11 -5.86 14.58
CA ALA A 728 -14.10 -6.39 13.65
C ALA A 728 -15.25 -7.13 14.37
N ASP A 729 -14.92 -7.88 15.44
CA ASP A 729 -15.87 -8.48 16.41
C ASP A 729 -16.63 -7.41 17.26
N ASN A 730 -16.45 -6.11 16.97
CA ASN A 730 -16.97 -4.97 17.72
C ASN A 730 -16.52 -4.87 19.19
N LYS A 731 -15.47 -5.61 19.59
CA LYS A 731 -14.82 -5.54 20.91
C LYS A 731 -13.86 -4.35 20.98
N ILE A 732 -14.42 -3.14 20.82
CA ILE A 732 -13.65 -1.91 20.60
C ILE A 732 -12.65 -1.64 21.73
N ALA A 733 -13.06 -1.71 22.99
CA ALA A 733 -12.16 -1.45 24.13
C ALA A 733 -11.01 -2.46 24.22
N GLU A 734 -11.30 -3.75 23.98
CA GLU A 734 -10.29 -4.83 23.97
C GLU A 734 -9.29 -4.67 22.81
N SER A 735 -9.72 -4.14 21.66
CA SER A 735 -8.85 -3.99 20.48
C SER A 735 -7.72 -2.96 20.65
N ILE A 736 -7.93 -1.95 21.50
CA ILE A 736 -7.03 -0.78 21.65
C ILE A 736 -5.63 -1.16 22.15
N PRO A 737 -5.44 -1.88 23.27
CA PRO A 737 -4.10 -2.25 23.74
C PRO A 737 -3.31 -3.06 22.71
N TYR A 738 -3.91 -4.11 22.12
CA TYR A 738 -3.23 -4.93 21.11
C TYR A 738 -2.83 -4.14 19.85
N LEU A 739 -3.73 -3.30 19.31
CA LEU A 739 -3.41 -2.42 18.18
C LEU A 739 -2.31 -1.41 18.53
N LYS A 740 -2.31 -0.89 19.76
CA LYS A 740 -1.32 0.07 20.24
C LYS A 740 0.06 -0.58 20.43
N GLU A 741 0.16 -1.61 21.27
CA GLU A 741 1.41 -2.32 21.55
C GLU A 741 2.04 -2.90 20.28
N GLY A 742 1.21 -3.45 19.39
CA GLY A 742 1.67 -3.96 18.11
C GLY A 742 2.28 -2.86 17.22
N LEU A 743 1.67 -1.66 17.18
CA LEU A 743 2.24 -0.49 16.47
C LEU A 743 3.47 0.11 17.15
N GLU A 744 3.57 0.00 18.47
CA GLU A 744 4.72 0.47 19.26
C GLU A 744 5.93 -0.48 19.18
N SER A 745 5.72 -1.76 18.85
CA SER A 745 6.79 -2.75 18.65
C SER A 745 7.77 -2.40 17.52
N GLY A 746 7.28 -1.80 16.43
CA GLY A 746 8.05 -1.56 15.21
C GLY A 746 8.41 -2.81 14.38
N GLU A 747 7.80 -3.98 14.67
CA GLU A 747 8.08 -5.22 13.93
C GLU A 747 7.71 -5.13 12.42
N PRO A 748 8.41 -5.85 11.52
CA PRO A 748 8.06 -5.92 10.12
C PRO A 748 6.58 -6.30 9.89
N GLY A 749 5.85 -5.49 9.12
CA GLY A 749 4.42 -5.71 8.86
C GLY A 749 3.47 -5.09 9.90
N THR A 750 3.97 -4.53 11.00
CA THR A 750 3.13 -3.73 11.93
C THR A 750 2.89 -2.31 11.44
N ASP A 751 3.86 -1.72 10.70
CA ASP A 751 3.78 -0.37 10.17
C ASP A 751 2.87 -0.27 8.93
N ASP A 752 1.56 -0.41 9.14
CA ASP A 752 0.54 -0.40 8.09
C ASP A 752 -0.61 0.56 8.44
N GLY A 753 -0.99 1.40 7.47
CA GLY A 753 -2.09 2.37 7.60
C GLY A 753 -3.44 1.78 8.05
N ARG A 754 -3.70 0.49 7.82
CA ARG A 754 -4.87 -0.23 8.35
C ARG A 754 -4.91 -0.18 9.88
N PHE A 755 -3.80 -0.45 10.55
CA PHE A 755 -3.75 -0.50 12.01
C PHE A 755 -3.82 0.90 12.61
N TYR A 756 -3.11 1.88 12.03
CA TYR A 756 -3.27 3.30 12.40
C TYR A 756 -4.71 3.80 12.24
N PHE A 757 -5.39 3.40 11.17
CA PHE A 757 -6.76 3.79 10.90
C PHE A 757 -7.71 3.21 11.94
N HIS A 758 -7.57 1.92 12.22
CA HIS A 758 -8.44 1.18 13.12
C HIS A 758 -8.19 1.47 14.60
N LEU A 759 -6.94 1.70 15.02
CA LEU A 759 -6.63 2.17 16.38
C LEU A 759 -7.27 3.53 16.63
N GLY A 760 -7.08 4.50 15.72
CA GLY A 760 -7.70 5.82 15.87
C GLY A 760 -9.24 5.79 15.82
N ASP A 761 -9.86 4.93 15.00
CA ASP A 761 -11.33 4.75 14.98
C ASP A 761 -11.82 4.12 16.30
N ALA A 762 -11.11 3.11 16.83
CA ALA A 762 -11.44 2.52 18.13
C ALA A 762 -11.32 3.55 19.28
N LEU A 763 -10.24 4.34 19.29
CA LEU A 763 -10.04 5.43 20.24
C LEU A 763 -11.14 6.51 20.14
N GLN A 764 -11.55 6.89 18.92
CA GLN A 764 -12.65 7.85 18.72
C GLN A 764 -14.01 7.32 19.24
N ARG A 765 -14.28 6.01 19.09
CA ARG A 765 -15.51 5.36 19.58
C ARG A 765 -15.58 5.29 21.10
N VAL A 766 -14.46 5.13 21.80
CA VAL A 766 -14.40 5.20 23.28
C VAL A 766 -14.25 6.64 23.82
N GLY A 767 -14.18 7.63 22.93
CA GLY A 767 -14.08 9.06 23.29
C GLY A 767 -12.67 9.55 23.64
N ASP A 768 -11.62 8.75 23.42
CA ASP A 768 -10.24 9.19 23.67
C ASP A 768 -9.75 10.15 22.57
N LYS A 769 -9.20 11.28 23.02
CA LYS A 769 -8.62 12.32 22.19
C LYS A 769 -7.26 11.91 21.59
N SER A 770 -6.60 10.90 22.16
CA SER A 770 -5.31 10.37 21.66
C SER A 770 -5.40 9.82 20.22
N ALA A 771 -6.60 9.50 19.73
CA ALA A 771 -6.84 9.09 18.34
C ALA A 771 -6.18 10.00 17.28
N TYR A 772 -6.17 11.32 17.51
CA TYR A 772 -5.58 12.27 16.58
C TYR A 772 -4.04 12.25 16.58
N TYR A 773 -3.39 11.82 17.68
CA TYR A 773 -1.95 11.56 17.70
C TYR A 773 -1.60 10.36 16.80
N TRP A 774 -2.40 9.29 16.84
CA TRP A 774 -2.21 8.12 15.97
C TRP A 774 -2.45 8.44 14.49
N TYR A 775 -3.41 9.32 14.18
CA TYR A 775 -3.63 9.80 12.82
C TYR A 775 -2.51 10.75 12.32
N GLU A 776 -1.94 11.58 13.19
CA GLU A 776 -0.77 12.41 12.91
C GLU A 776 0.49 11.56 12.68
N LEU A 777 0.69 10.50 13.48
CA LEU A 777 1.79 9.55 13.32
C LEU A 777 1.68 8.74 12.03
N GLY A 778 0.49 8.22 11.72
CA GLY A 778 0.22 7.54 10.45
C GLY A 778 0.42 8.44 9.22
N HIS A 779 0.07 9.74 9.32
CA HIS A 779 0.38 10.72 8.28
C HIS A 779 1.89 10.92 8.11
N LYS A 780 2.65 11.06 9.21
CA LYS A 780 4.11 11.23 9.19
C LYS A 780 4.88 10.02 8.63
N ARG A 781 4.32 8.81 8.76
CA ARG A 781 4.84 7.60 8.12
C ARG A 781 4.35 7.39 6.67
N GLY A 782 3.59 8.33 6.11
CA GLY A 782 3.11 8.30 4.72
C GLY A 782 1.82 7.50 4.48
N HIS A 783 1.27 6.84 5.50
CA HIS A 783 0.05 6.00 5.39
C HIS A 783 -1.22 6.80 5.06
N PHE A 784 -1.26 8.09 5.41
CA PHE A 784 -2.39 8.98 5.16
C PHE A 784 -1.95 10.24 4.43
N ALA A 785 -2.75 10.68 3.46
CA ALA A 785 -2.54 11.96 2.76
C ALA A 785 -2.65 13.18 3.71
N SER A 786 -3.45 13.06 4.77
CA SER A 786 -3.40 13.95 5.94
C SER A 786 -4.13 13.31 7.14
N VAL A 787 -3.98 13.90 8.32
CA VAL A 787 -4.79 13.59 9.53
C VAL A 787 -6.30 13.49 9.23
N TRP A 788 -6.78 14.31 8.30
CA TRP A 788 -8.19 14.40 7.90
C TRP A 788 -8.56 13.45 6.76
N GLN A 789 -7.63 13.15 5.85
CA GLN A 789 -7.82 12.28 4.68
C GLN A 789 -7.06 10.96 4.85
N ARG A 790 -7.78 9.95 5.36
CA ARG A 790 -7.23 8.66 5.80
C ARG A 790 -7.71 7.47 4.97
N SER A 791 -8.00 7.70 3.69
CA SER A 791 -8.21 6.61 2.73
C SER A 791 -6.89 5.92 2.40
N LEU A 792 -6.94 4.60 2.19
CA LEU A 792 -5.76 3.79 1.89
C LEU A 792 -5.60 3.51 0.38
N TYR A 793 -6.71 3.39 -0.36
CA TYR A 793 -6.67 3.07 -1.80
C TYR A 793 -6.67 4.34 -2.65
N ASN A 794 -5.54 5.02 -2.74
CA ASN A 794 -5.44 6.37 -3.33
C ASN A 794 -4.97 6.38 -4.79
N VAL A 795 -5.07 7.56 -5.39
CA VAL A 795 -4.25 8.04 -6.51
C VAL A 795 -3.76 9.43 -6.10
N ASP A 796 -2.45 9.64 -6.16
CA ASP A 796 -1.82 10.86 -5.65
C ASP A 796 -1.93 12.04 -6.63
N GLY A 797 -1.72 13.26 -6.11
CA GLY A 797 -1.90 14.51 -6.88
C GLY A 797 -3.37 14.91 -7.15
N LEU A 798 -4.36 14.08 -6.82
CA LEU A 798 -5.77 14.47 -6.86
C LEU A 798 -6.05 15.60 -5.86
N LYS A 799 -6.68 16.69 -6.32
CA LYS A 799 -7.07 17.86 -5.49
C LYS A 799 -7.85 17.39 -4.25
N ALA A 800 -7.37 17.76 -3.07
CA ALA A 800 -7.95 17.37 -1.79
C ALA A 800 -8.59 18.57 -1.07
N GLN A 801 -9.90 18.53 -0.86
CA GLN A 801 -10.64 19.49 -0.04
C GLN A 801 -11.94 18.84 0.48
N PRO A 802 -12.44 19.19 1.68
CA PRO A 802 -13.57 18.51 2.30
C PRO A 802 -14.88 18.69 1.51
N TRP A 803 -15.14 19.90 1.03
CA TRP A 803 -16.36 20.30 0.32
C TRP A 803 -16.05 20.87 -1.04
N TRP A 804 -16.96 20.67 -1.99
CA TRP A 804 -16.82 21.03 -3.39
C TRP A 804 -18.09 21.70 -3.90
N THR A 805 -17.94 22.68 -4.80
CA THR A 805 -19.05 23.32 -5.51
C THR A 805 -19.31 22.66 -6.86
N THR A 806 -20.54 22.79 -7.38
CA THR A 806 -20.96 22.26 -8.70
C THR A 806 -20.03 22.66 -9.85
N LYS A 807 -19.39 23.83 -9.75
CA LYS A 807 -18.44 24.33 -10.77
C LYS A 807 -17.08 23.63 -10.67
N GLU A 808 -16.56 23.41 -9.47
CA GLU A 808 -15.26 22.74 -9.26
C GLU A 808 -15.28 21.26 -9.64
N THR A 809 -16.44 20.60 -9.58
CA THR A 809 -16.57 19.19 -9.96
C THR A 809 -16.67 18.97 -11.47
N GLY A 810 -16.90 20.01 -12.27
CA GLY A 810 -17.18 19.92 -13.71
C GLY A 810 -18.55 19.33 -14.08
N TYR A 811 -19.10 18.42 -13.27
CA TYR A 811 -20.37 17.68 -13.51
C TYR A 811 -21.66 18.51 -13.39
N THR A 812 -21.69 19.72 -13.95
CA THR A 812 -22.80 20.66 -13.77
C THR A 812 -24.13 20.14 -14.31
N ASP A 813 -24.12 19.32 -15.37
CA ASP A 813 -25.35 18.85 -16.03
C ASP A 813 -25.97 17.62 -15.36
N LEU A 814 -25.15 16.72 -14.78
CA LEU A 814 -25.62 15.69 -13.85
C LEU A 814 -26.32 16.33 -12.65
N VAL A 815 -25.71 17.37 -12.06
CA VAL A 815 -26.28 18.07 -10.90
C VAL A 815 -27.57 18.81 -11.26
N LYS A 816 -27.60 19.58 -12.36
CA LYS A 816 -28.84 20.21 -12.86
C LYS A 816 -29.93 19.17 -13.14
N MET A 817 -29.59 17.99 -13.67
CA MET A 817 -30.56 16.92 -13.92
C MET A 817 -31.16 16.40 -12.61
N LEU A 818 -30.31 16.08 -11.62
CA LEU A 818 -30.75 15.64 -10.29
C LEU A 818 -31.61 16.70 -9.57
N GLU A 819 -31.20 17.97 -9.62
CA GLU A 819 -31.92 19.09 -8.99
C GLU A 819 -33.21 19.47 -9.73
N ARG A 820 -33.34 19.20 -11.04
CA ARG A 820 -34.61 19.38 -11.78
C ARG A 820 -35.59 18.22 -11.54
N ASN A 821 -35.09 16.99 -11.46
CA ASN A 821 -35.92 15.77 -11.36
C ASN A 821 -36.12 15.27 -9.92
N TRP A 822 -35.67 16.02 -8.90
CA TRP A 822 -35.64 15.59 -7.50
C TRP A 822 -36.98 15.07 -6.97
N LYS A 823 -38.11 15.62 -7.43
CA LYS A 823 -39.45 15.15 -7.06
C LYS A 823 -39.69 13.72 -7.55
N THR A 824 -39.48 13.46 -8.84
CA THR A 824 -39.57 12.11 -9.44
C THR A 824 -38.70 11.10 -8.70
N ILE A 825 -37.47 11.50 -8.36
CA ILE A 825 -36.48 10.66 -7.65
C ILE A 825 -36.95 10.38 -6.21
N ARG A 826 -37.48 11.39 -5.51
CA ARG A 826 -38.08 11.25 -4.18
C ARG A 826 -39.30 10.33 -4.21
N ASP A 827 -40.20 10.53 -5.17
CA ASP A 827 -41.49 9.86 -5.22
C ASP A 827 -41.33 8.37 -5.54
N GLU A 828 -40.40 8.01 -6.42
CA GLU A 828 -39.99 6.61 -6.60
C GLU A 828 -39.30 6.02 -5.36
N ALA A 829 -38.44 6.78 -4.67
CA ALA A 829 -37.80 6.31 -3.44
C ALA A 829 -38.81 6.06 -2.30
N LEU A 830 -39.85 6.90 -2.18
CA LEU A 830 -40.93 6.74 -1.19
C LEU A 830 -41.78 5.50 -1.48
N VAL A 831 -42.10 5.21 -2.75
CA VAL A 831 -42.82 3.97 -3.11
C VAL A 831 -42.04 2.71 -2.68
N VAL A 832 -40.69 2.72 -2.76
CA VAL A 832 -39.85 1.61 -2.26
C VAL A 832 -39.78 1.55 -0.73
N MET A 833 -40.07 2.64 -0.02
CA MET A 833 -40.18 2.66 1.45
C MET A 833 -41.56 2.19 1.95
N ASP A 834 -42.64 2.68 1.34
CA ASP A 834 -44.02 2.37 1.74
C ASP A 834 -44.40 0.92 1.42
N GLN A 835 -43.81 0.35 0.36
CA GLN A 835 -43.83 -1.09 0.12
C GLN A 835 -42.98 -1.81 1.17
N ASN A 836 -43.63 -2.30 2.22
CA ASN A 836 -43.07 -2.94 3.43
C ASN A 836 -42.37 -4.30 3.13
N THR A 837 -41.31 -4.26 2.31
CA THR A 837 -40.74 -5.38 1.53
C THR A 837 -39.37 -5.82 2.01
N GLY A 838 -38.78 -5.12 2.99
CA GLY A 838 -37.38 -5.31 3.38
C GLY A 838 -36.34 -4.87 2.33
N MET A 839 -36.76 -4.20 1.24
CA MET A 839 -35.83 -3.76 0.18
C MET A 839 -34.78 -2.76 0.68
N PHE A 840 -35.09 -1.91 1.65
CA PHE A 840 -34.10 -1.08 2.34
C PHE A 840 -33.31 -1.94 3.33
N ILE A 841 -32.16 -2.44 2.88
CA ILE A 841 -31.22 -3.21 3.71
C ILE A 841 -30.63 -2.26 4.78
N PRO A 842 -30.45 -2.71 6.04
CA PRO A 842 -29.71 -1.95 7.04
C PRO A 842 -28.29 -1.58 6.58
N GLU A 843 -27.70 -0.59 7.26
CA GLU A 843 -26.29 -0.25 7.08
C GLU A 843 -25.41 -1.11 8.01
N GLU A 844 -24.45 -1.83 7.42
CA GLU A 844 -23.73 -2.96 8.03
C GLU A 844 -22.21 -2.74 8.18
N GLU A 845 -21.61 -1.64 7.69
CA GLU A 845 -20.16 -1.36 7.78
C GLU A 845 -19.72 -0.98 9.23
N ASN A 846 -20.53 -1.31 10.26
CA ASN A 846 -20.36 -0.95 11.67
C ASN A 846 -20.02 0.54 11.88
N LEU A 847 -20.78 1.42 11.21
CA LEU A 847 -20.59 2.88 11.29
C LEU A 847 -21.55 3.57 12.25
N ARG A 848 -22.60 2.89 12.73
CA ARG A 848 -23.63 3.48 13.60
C ARG A 848 -23.20 3.42 15.07
N GLU A 849 -23.44 4.50 15.81
CA GLU A 849 -23.46 4.45 17.29
C GLU A 849 -24.81 3.94 17.78
N LYS A 850 -25.89 4.49 17.19
CA LYS A 850 -27.27 4.26 17.60
C LYS A 850 -28.23 4.66 16.48
N GLY A 851 -29.47 4.19 16.57
CA GLY A 851 -30.54 4.45 15.62
C GLY A 851 -30.47 3.62 14.33
N GLU A 852 -31.33 3.98 13.39
CA GLU A 852 -31.65 3.21 12.19
C GLU A 852 -31.19 3.94 10.94
N TRP A 853 -30.36 3.25 10.14
CA TRP A 853 -29.93 3.69 8.83
C TRP A 853 -30.15 2.55 7.84
N GLY A 854 -30.99 2.79 6.83
CA GLY A 854 -31.27 1.88 5.73
C GLY A 854 -30.78 2.42 4.39
N GLN A 855 -30.53 1.53 3.45
CA GLN A 855 -29.99 1.82 2.12
C GLN A 855 -30.67 0.99 1.02
N TYR A 856 -30.88 1.60 -0.15
CA TYR A 856 -31.36 0.91 -1.36
C TYR A 856 -30.43 1.21 -2.52
N THR A 857 -29.64 0.22 -2.95
CA THR A 857 -28.53 0.42 -3.89
C THR A 857 -28.94 0.09 -5.32
N LEU A 858 -28.75 1.05 -6.23
CA LEU A 858 -29.09 0.96 -7.66
C LEU A 858 -27.86 0.59 -8.50
N TRP A 859 -26.71 1.21 -8.21
CA TRP A 859 -25.40 0.85 -8.78
C TRP A 859 -24.36 0.62 -7.70
N GLN A 860 -23.49 -0.37 -7.92
CA GLN A 860 -22.32 -0.66 -7.10
C GLN A 860 -21.17 -1.10 -8.01
N GLN A 861 -19.96 -0.60 -7.75
CA GLN A 861 -18.75 -0.92 -8.52
C GLN A 861 -18.90 -0.75 -10.06
N GLY A 862 -19.69 0.23 -10.49
CA GLY A 862 -19.93 0.51 -11.91
C GLY A 862 -20.93 -0.43 -12.61
N LYS A 863 -21.72 -1.21 -11.86
CA LYS A 863 -22.75 -2.14 -12.38
C LYS A 863 -24.11 -1.86 -11.72
N LYS A 864 -25.22 -2.10 -12.46
CA LYS A 864 -26.58 -2.13 -11.89
C LYS A 864 -26.70 -3.29 -10.89
N VAL A 865 -27.41 -3.08 -9.78
CA VAL A 865 -27.59 -4.09 -8.73
C VAL A 865 -28.90 -4.85 -8.94
N GLY A 866 -28.80 -6.04 -9.55
CA GLY A 866 -29.93 -6.96 -9.76
C GLY A 866 -31.15 -6.27 -10.36
N ASN A 867 -32.31 -6.47 -9.73
CA ASN A 867 -33.59 -5.91 -10.17
C ASN A 867 -33.90 -4.53 -9.57
N ALA A 868 -32.99 -3.86 -8.86
CA ALA A 868 -33.30 -2.63 -8.11
C ALA A 868 -33.86 -1.49 -9.00
N CYS A 869 -33.46 -1.42 -10.26
CA CYS A 869 -34.00 -0.45 -11.22
C CYS A 869 -35.44 -0.75 -11.70
N GLN A 870 -36.02 -1.92 -11.40
CA GLN A 870 -37.41 -2.23 -11.75
C GLN A 870 -38.41 -1.47 -10.86
N ALA A 871 -38.03 -1.19 -9.60
CA ALA A 871 -38.87 -0.44 -8.68
C ALA A 871 -38.74 1.09 -8.85
N VAL A 872 -37.60 1.58 -9.36
CA VAL A 872 -37.34 3.02 -9.62
C VAL A 872 -36.91 3.31 -11.08
N PRO A 873 -37.73 2.95 -12.07
CA PRO A 873 -37.33 2.93 -13.48
C PRO A 873 -37.04 4.32 -14.04
N LYS A 874 -37.72 5.38 -13.59
CA LYS A 874 -37.48 6.75 -14.09
C LYS A 874 -36.14 7.26 -13.55
N THR A 875 -35.85 7.02 -12.28
CA THR A 875 -34.57 7.37 -11.65
C THR A 875 -33.41 6.68 -12.34
N CYS A 876 -33.51 5.37 -12.64
CA CYS A 876 -32.46 4.69 -13.40
C CYS A 876 -32.32 5.24 -14.83
N SER A 877 -33.43 5.42 -15.58
CA SER A 877 -33.42 5.98 -16.95
C SER A 877 -32.85 7.42 -17.04
N LEU A 878 -32.99 8.20 -15.98
CA LEU A 878 -32.38 9.53 -15.85
C LEU A 878 -30.86 9.43 -15.61
N ILE A 879 -30.43 8.57 -14.69
CA ILE A 879 -29.04 8.44 -14.25
C ILE A 879 -28.18 7.69 -15.29
N GLU A 880 -28.76 6.78 -16.08
CA GLU A 880 -28.08 6.03 -17.15
C GLU A 880 -27.41 6.88 -18.23
N ARG A 881 -27.80 8.16 -18.34
CA ARG A 881 -27.23 9.12 -19.28
C ARG A 881 -25.87 9.68 -18.84
N TYR A 882 -25.44 9.38 -17.61
CA TYR A 882 -24.26 9.98 -16.97
C TYR A 882 -23.22 8.91 -16.62
N PRO A 883 -22.29 8.59 -17.54
CA PRO A 883 -21.27 7.56 -17.33
C PRO A 883 -20.29 7.90 -16.19
N GLU A 884 -20.12 9.18 -15.82
CA GLU A 884 -19.33 9.60 -14.67
C GLU A 884 -19.87 9.06 -13.34
N ALA A 885 -21.19 8.83 -13.26
CA ALA A 885 -21.85 8.27 -12.08
C ALA A 885 -22.00 6.75 -12.22
N THR A 886 -22.57 6.28 -13.34
CA THR A 886 -22.90 4.86 -13.53
C THR A 886 -21.70 3.97 -13.80
N GLY A 887 -20.65 4.50 -14.44
CA GLY A 887 -19.37 3.83 -14.69
C GLY A 887 -18.39 3.89 -13.52
N CYS A 888 -18.75 4.53 -12.39
CA CYS A 888 -17.85 4.72 -11.26
C CYS A 888 -17.54 3.40 -10.54
N LYS A 889 -16.48 2.70 -10.98
CA LYS A 889 -16.02 1.41 -10.42
C LYS A 889 -15.68 1.43 -8.92
N ARG A 890 -15.41 2.61 -8.35
CA ARG A 890 -15.17 2.82 -6.92
C ARG A 890 -16.37 3.44 -6.20
N GLY A 891 -17.49 3.68 -6.88
CA GLY A 891 -18.68 4.36 -6.38
C GLY A 891 -19.84 3.42 -6.02
N GLN A 892 -20.89 4.04 -5.47
CA GLN A 892 -22.24 3.47 -5.35
C GLN A 892 -23.25 4.58 -5.66
N ILE A 893 -24.39 4.22 -6.26
CA ILE A 893 -25.58 5.07 -6.40
C ILE A 893 -26.67 4.38 -5.57
N LYS A 894 -27.14 5.03 -4.51
CA LYS A 894 -28.10 4.44 -3.56
C LYS A 894 -28.98 5.51 -2.90
N PHE A 895 -30.22 5.16 -2.58
CA PHE A 895 -30.99 5.89 -1.58
C PHE A 895 -30.48 5.55 -0.18
N SER A 896 -30.72 6.46 0.76
CA SER A 896 -30.19 6.40 2.12
C SER A 896 -31.18 7.08 3.06
N VAL A 897 -31.74 6.32 3.99
CA VAL A 897 -32.76 6.78 4.95
C VAL A 897 -32.19 6.65 6.35
N MET A 898 -32.21 7.72 7.14
CA MET A 898 -31.79 7.73 8.55
C MET A 898 -32.93 8.23 9.41
N GLN A 899 -33.28 7.48 10.45
CA GLN A 899 -34.38 7.85 11.35
C GLN A 899 -33.92 8.84 12.44
N PRO A 900 -34.85 9.57 13.10
CA PRO A 900 -34.52 10.41 14.25
C PRO A 900 -33.74 9.65 15.35
N GLY A 901 -32.81 10.34 16.00
CA GLY A 901 -31.94 9.74 17.03
C GLY A 901 -30.74 8.95 16.49
N THR A 902 -30.60 8.79 15.18
CA THR A 902 -29.45 8.12 14.55
C THR A 902 -28.17 8.96 14.65
N HIS A 903 -27.08 8.35 15.09
CA HIS A 903 -25.73 8.94 15.03
C HIS A 903 -24.77 7.97 14.33
N VAL A 904 -23.98 8.50 13.40
CA VAL A 904 -23.00 7.73 12.61
C VAL A 904 -21.60 8.23 12.97
N TRP A 905 -20.76 7.31 13.48
CA TRP A 905 -19.41 7.58 13.98
C TRP A 905 -18.54 8.37 12.99
N PRO A 906 -17.53 9.12 13.48
CA PRO A 906 -16.52 9.74 12.64
C PRO A 906 -15.78 8.69 11.78
N HIS A 907 -16.06 8.64 10.48
CA HIS A 907 -15.53 7.61 9.59
C HIS A 907 -15.02 8.18 8.27
N THR A 908 -14.23 7.38 7.56
CA THR A 908 -13.56 7.73 6.31
C THR A 908 -13.79 6.63 5.28
N GLY A 909 -14.14 7.00 4.04
CA GLY A 909 -14.28 6.04 2.94
C GLY A 909 -12.93 5.57 2.36
N PRO A 910 -12.88 4.39 1.74
CA PRO A 910 -11.62 3.68 1.47
C PRO A 910 -10.71 4.31 0.41
N THR A 911 -11.18 5.27 -0.39
CA THR A 911 -10.47 5.76 -1.59
C THR A 911 -10.75 7.24 -1.87
N ASN A 912 -9.72 7.99 -2.29
CA ASN A 912 -9.84 9.38 -2.73
C ASN A 912 -10.35 9.54 -4.18
N CYS A 913 -10.42 8.46 -4.97
CA CYS A 913 -10.74 8.49 -6.40
C CYS A 913 -12.24 8.61 -6.72
N ARG A 914 -13.04 9.25 -5.85
CA ARG A 914 -14.48 9.46 -6.05
C ARG A 914 -14.96 10.66 -5.24
N LEU A 915 -15.88 11.45 -5.79
CA LEU A 915 -16.67 12.42 -5.01
C LEU A 915 -17.97 11.77 -4.53
N ARG A 916 -18.65 12.37 -3.54
CA ARG A 916 -19.99 11.93 -3.11
C ARG A 916 -20.99 13.08 -3.20
N MET A 917 -22.04 12.86 -4.00
CA MET A 917 -23.20 13.75 -4.16
C MET A 917 -24.31 13.34 -3.19
N HIS A 918 -24.98 14.30 -2.53
CA HIS A 918 -26.11 14.05 -1.64
C HIS A 918 -27.30 14.95 -2.02
N LEU A 919 -28.20 14.42 -2.85
CA LEU A 919 -29.49 15.07 -3.17
C LEU A 919 -30.46 14.87 -2.00
N GLY A 920 -30.97 15.95 -1.41
CA GLY A 920 -32.02 15.90 -0.39
C GLY A 920 -33.39 15.60 -1.00
N LEU A 921 -33.96 14.44 -0.66
CA LEU A 921 -35.28 14.00 -1.12
C LEU A 921 -36.38 14.37 -0.11
N VAL A 922 -36.16 14.04 1.16
CA VAL A 922 -36.96 14.45 2.32
C VAL A 922 -35.97 14.85 3.42
N ILE A 923 -36.06 16.09 3.90
CA ILE A 923 -35.19 16.63 4.95
C ILE A 923 -36.05 17.34 6.01
N PRO A 924 -36.05 16.89 7.28
CA PRO A 924 -36.67 17.60 8.39
C PRO A 924 -36.09 19.01 8.59
N LYS A 925 -36.92 19.98 8.98
CA LYS A 925 -36.50 21.39 9.14
C LYS A 925 -35.41 21.62 10.20
N GLN A 926 -35.24 20.66 11.13
CA GLN A 926 -34.26 20.68 12.21
C GLN A 926 -33.77 19.25 12.50
N GLY A 927 -32.67 19.12 13.26
CA GLY A 927 -32.00 17.85 13.51
C GLY A 927 -30.82 17.64 12.55
N CYS A 928 -31.11 17.11 11.36
CA CYS A 928 -30.14 16.52 10.45
C CYS A 928 -28.98 17.46 10.03
N LYS A 929 -27.75 17.04 10.34
CA LYS A 929 -26.50 17.70 9.93
C LYS A 929 -25.41 16.68 9.59
N ILE A 930 -24.54 17.05 8.67
CA ILE A 930 -23.33 16.31 8.32
C ILE A 930 -22.11 17.19 8.62
N ARG A 931 -21.11 16.62 9.27
CA ARG A 931 -19.80 17.25 9.44
C ARG A 931 -18.79 16.55 8.54
N CYS A 932 -17.98 17.31 7.81
CA CYS A 932 -16.77 16.85 7.13
C CYS A 932 -15.62 17.75 7.64
N THR A 933 -14.50 17.16 8.08
CA THR A 933 -13.47 17.85 8.89
C THR A 933 -14.05 18.70 10.03
N ASN A 934 -13.84 20.01 9.97
CA ASN A 934 -14.27 21.08 10.85
C ASN A 934 -15.59 21.74 10.40
N GLU A 935 -15.96 21.62 9.12
CA GLU A 935 -17.18 22.21 8.57
C GLU A 935 -18.41 21.31 8.82
N THR A 936 -19.44 21.87 9.45
CA THR A 936 -20.74 21.20 9.65
C THR A 936 -21.83 21.88 8.82
N ARG A 937 -22.43 21.14 7.88
CA ARG A 937 -23.51 21.61 7.01
C ARG A 937 -24.84 20.98 7.43
N ARG A 938 -25.88 21.81 7.58
CA ARG A 938 -27.26 21.40 7.89
C ARG A 938 -28.05 21.28 6.60
N GLY A 939 -29.01 20.36 6.55
CA GLY A 939 -29.97 20.32 5.44
C GLY A 939 -30.94 21.49 5.55
N GLN A 940 -30.85 22.49 4.67
CA GLN A 940 -31.67 23.70 4.76
C GLN A 940 -33.08 23.51 4.19
N GLY A 941 -33.93 22.77 4.92
CA GLY A 941 -35.36 22.67 4.64
C GLY A 941 -36.13 23.96 4.97
N GLN A 942 -35.87 25.04 4.22
CA GLN A 942 -36.76 26.22 4.22
C GLN A 942 -38.14 25.86 3.64
N ASN A 943 -39.14 26.70 3.92
CA ASN A 943 -40.54 26.42 3.60
C ASN A 943 -40.81 26.33 2.08
N TYR A 944 -40.97 25.11 1.56
CA TYR A 944 -41.46 24.76 0.22
C TYR A 944 -40.68 25.31 -1.00
N THR A 945 -40.61 24.49 -2.05
CA THR A 945 -40.11 24.81 -3.42
C THR A 945 -38.60 24.95 -3.67
N GLY A 946 -37.73 24.11 -3.07
CA GLY A 946 -36.34 23.95 -3.55
C GLY A 946 -35.72 22.58 -3.24
N PRO A 947 -34.86 22.01 -4.12
CA PRO A 947 -34.08 20.80 -3.80
C PRO A 947 -32.99 21.14 -2.78
N CYS A 948 -32.98 20.45 -1.65
CA CYS A 948 -32.04 20.71 -0.56
C CYS A 948 -30.78 19.83 -0.72
N SER A 949 -29.88 20.17 -1.64
CA SER A 949 -28.62 19.42 -1.80
C SER A 949 -27.68 19.66 -0.61
N PHE A 950 -27.23 18.58 0.04
CA PHE A 950 -25.99 18.65 0.80
C PHE A 950 -24.86 18.70 -0.24
N GLY A 951 -24.10 19.79 -0.25
CA GLY A 951 -23.06 20.03 -1.25
C GLY A 951 -22.07 18.87 -1.36
N PHE A 952 -21.42 18.77 -2.51
CA PHE A 952 -20.47 17.69 -2.81
C PHE A 952 -19.36 17.64 -1.76
N TYR A 953 -19.00 16.44 -1.31
CA TYR A 953 -17.92 16.26 -0.36
C TYR A 953 -16.99 15.11 -0.77
N PHE A 954 -15.78 15.13 -0.23
CA PHE A 954 -14.74 14.14 -0.48
C PHE A 954 -14.92 12.97 0.50
N PRO A 955 -15.37 11.78 0.07
CA PRO A 955 -15.74 10.70 0.97
C PRO A 955 -14.53 10.01 1.64
N SER A 956 -13.30 10.27 1.22
CA SER A 956 -12.04 9.88 1.88
C SER A 956 -11.56 10.85 2.96
N ILE A 957 -12.30 11.93 3.21
CA ILE A 957 -12.11 12.80 4.35
C ILE A 957 -13.08 12.37 5.47
N ILE A 958 -12.62 12.48 6.72
CA ILE A 958 -13.42 12.09 7.89
C ILE A 958 -14.73 12.87 7.98
N LYS A 959 -15.83 12.15 8.23
CA LYS A 959 -17.18 12.72 8.34
C LYS A 959 -18.02 12.04 9.42
N THR A 960 -19.06 12.74 9.88
CA THR A 960 -20.01 12.29 10.93
C THR A 960 -21.43 12.74 10.54
N PHE A 961 -22.44 11.90 10.73
CA PHE A 961 -23.85 12.27 10.58
C PHE A 961 -24.52 12.32 11.95
N ILE A 962 -25.30 13.39 12.20
CA ILE A 962 -25.83 13.81 13.51
C ILE A 962 -27.19 14.51 13.31
#